data_AF-A0A8H6XWM2-F1
#
_entry.id   AF-A0A8H6XWM2-F1
#
_cell.length_a   1.000
_cell.length_b   1.000
_cell.length_c   1.000
_cell.angle_alpha   90.00
_cell.angle_beta   90.00
_cell.angle_gamma   90.00
#
_symmetry.space_group_name_H-M   'P 1'
#
loop_
_entity.id
_entity.type
_entity.pdbx_description
1 polymer ?
#
loop_
_entity_poly.entity_id
_entity_poly.type
_entity_poly.pdbx_seq_one_letter_code
_entity_poly.pdbx_strand_id
1 'polypeptide(L)'
;MADVQAVLSALAVFDGAPDKVSLERANTWLQDFQHSPDAWATCNVLLLTPNVPPSAQLFAAQTFRAKVTYDLHQVDPANLPSFRDTLIAALQRHHNGPKPVKIQLCLAIAGLALQFPAWSNAVQFMIDSFGRNPETVPILLEFLTILPEELNNNHKIPITDDEYTEREAYLLTANAKQVLELLSMYIQASGVTHAVQSQVFDCLRSWLIAGEVRVTQLAKSPLFAYAFEALASERLFDSAVDVICELIHETQEIDENMSAIELIVPRLIALKPQLVAQRDEPDKIKGYARIFSEAGETYRMLLLQHPETFFPIVEAIGECSAYPDLDIVPITFPFWMRLAQTIGKKPSVSPLFQDAYRALMGVIINHLHFPSDPASVSAQEAEDFRSFRHVMGDTLKDCCLVLRTDACLLTTYQLITTALSRSPEAISWQEIEAPLFAMRSMGAEIDPQDNDAVPKIMTLIPSLPNHPRVRYAALLIISRYTEWVNMHPEYIAAQLQYVSAGFEDPDSEVCGAAGQALKYLCQDCKQHLVEFLPQLHTFLASTGAKLIQDDRGQVYEAIAYVISAMPMAQAAESLRTFSVDILAQIHAATNKPSITKQELEVVGDALENLEVMLHVIQGFGEELPPACQTSCRDAWNVLDAFLVKYGADYNIAERTTRVIRHGITLFGDTALPVVPLVVARMSFAFEATGYPELPLDRCIRKIHKQRSIAAAIQVSQRHSGRHGRLPSDSSAFPLAFRTAMAAMTMVHTDIIFASLDLFHLILTHECLNPNPSAPTPPKFPIYTSAIQVVVEKDGFQFLSYLLNGLVGDFPEDSISTVVSIFRAIAVLWGSQLLSWLPSVLQQLPISAAPQQAQAQFLSDVSKAVNDKEYDKVKYAILSLNRASRKARERRRTSGLDR
;
A
#
# COMPACT_ATOMS: atom_id res chain seq x y z
N MET A 1 -23.51 -29.14 -34.32
CA MET A 1 -23.96 -30.15 -33.34
C MET A 1 -22.79 -30.87 -32.66
N ALA A 2 -21.72 -31.22 -33.38
CA ALA A 2 -20.51 -31.79 -32.75
C ALA A 2 -19.88 -30.84 -31.71
N ASP A 3 -19.76 -29.56 -32.03
CA ASP A 3 -19.13 -28.57 -31.12
C ASP A 3 -19.97 -28.29 -29.88
N VAL A 4 -21.30 -28.29 -30.01
CA VAL A 4 -22.23 -28.19 -28.87
C VAL A 4 -21.97 -29.34 -27.88
N GLN A 5 -21.84 -30.57 -28.39
CA GLN A 5 -21.57 -31.73 -27.54
C GLN A 5 -20.17 -31.67 -26.91
N ALA A 6 -19.17 -31.15 -27.63
CA ALA A 6 -17.82 -30.96 -27.13
C ALA A 6 -17.77 -29.94 -25.98
N VAL A 7 -18.46 -28.79 -26.13
CA VAL A 7 -18.58 -27.78 -25.06
C VAL A 7 -19.28 -28.35 -23.83
N LEU A 8 -20.41 -29.06 -24.02
CA LEU A 8 -21.12 -29.68 -22.91
C LEU A 8 -20.26 -30.73 -22.19
N SER A 9 -19.47 -31.52 -22.94
CA SER A 9 -18.57 -32.51 -22.37
C SER A 9 -17.41 -31.87 -21.59
N ALA A 10 -16.87 -30.75 -22.07
CA ALA A 10 -15.80 -30.03 -21.38
C ALA A 10 -16.31 -29.37 -20.09
N LEU A 11 -17.52 -28.80 -20.12
CA LEU A 11 -18.16 -28.20 -18.94
C LEU A 11 -18.53 -29.24 -17.88
N ALA A 12 -18.99 -30.43 -18.30
CA ALA A 12 -19.34 -31.51 -17.38
C ALA A 12 -18.17 -31.99 -16.50
N VAL A 13 -16.91 -31.69 -16.88
CA VAL A 13 -15.74 -31.99 -16.06
C VAL A 13 -15.79 -31.22 -14.73
N PHE A 14 -16.30 -29.98 -14.73
CA PHE A 14 -16.36 -29.11 -13.55
C PHE A 14 -17.47 -29.48 -12.58
N ASP A 15 -18.47 -30.25 -13.02
CA ASP A 15 -19.59 -30.71 -12.18
C ASP A 15 -19.26 -31.99 -11.39
N GLY A 16 -18.07 -32.57 -11.58
CA GLY A 16 -17.59 -33.78 -10.88
C GLY A 16 -16.49 -33.53 -9.84
N ALA A 17 -15.79 -34.61 -9.44
CA ALA A 17 -14.55 -34.54 -8.65
C ALA A 17 -13.32 -34.96 -9.49
N PRO A 18 -12.99 -34.24 -10.59
CA PRO A 18 -11.88 -34.56 -11.46
C PRO A 18 -10.51 -34.30 -10.80
N ASP A 19 -9.46 -34.92 -11.35
CA ASP A 19 -8.07 -34.59 -11.00
C ASP A 19 -7.65 -33.23 -11.59
N LYS A 20 -6.61 -32.62 -11.01
CA LYS A 20 -6.10 -31.30 -11.41
C LYS A 20 -5.76 -31.19 -12.90
N VAL A 21 -5.23 -32.26 -13.51
CA VAL A 21 -4.82 -32.27 -14.93
C VAL A 21 -6.05 -32.23 -15.83
N SER A 22 -7.11 -32.95 -15.48
CA SER A 22 -8.37 -32.93 -16.22
C SER A 22 -9.04 -31.54 -16.19
N LEU A 23 -9.00 -30.84 -15.05
CA LEU A 23 -9.50 -29.46 -14.92
C LEU A 23 -8.70 -28.48 -15.79
N GLU A 24 -7.37 -28.54 -15.73
CA GLU A 24 -6.49 -27.67 -16.52
C GLU A 24 -6.71 -27.88 -18.03
N ARG A 25 -6.85 -29.14 -18.46
CA ARG A 25 -7.12 -29.46 -19.87
C ARG A 25 -8.49 -28.96 -20.34
N ALA A 26 -9.55 -29.15 -19.53
CA ALA A 26 -10.89 -28.69 -19.87
C ALA A 26 -10.93 -27.15 -19.94
N ASN A 27 -10.29 -26.46 -18.99
CA ASN A 27 -10.21 -25.01 -18.97
C ASN A 27 -9.44 -24.47 -20.20
N THR A 28 -8.27 -25.04 -20.50
CA THR A 28 -7.47 -24.65 -21.67
C THR A 28 -8.26 -24.81 -22.96
N TRP A 29 -8.94 -25.95 -23.12
CA TRP A 29 -9.77 -26.20 -24.30
C TRP A 29 -10.94 -25.22 -24.43
N LEU A 30 -11.63 -24.91 -23.32
CA LEU A 30 -12.72 -23.93 -23.33
C LEU A 30 -12.22 -22.52 -23.68
N GLN A 31 -11.04 -22.13 -23.18
CA GLN A 31 -10.41 -20.85 -23.55
C GLN A 31 -10.05 -20.80 -25.03
N ASP A 32 -9.41 -21.84 -25.57
CA ASP A 32 -9.09 -21.94 -27.00
C ASP A 32 -10.37 -21.89 -27.86
N PHE A 33 -11.43 -22.58 -27.41
CA PHE A 33 -12.73 -22.55 -28.06
C PHE A 33 -13.34 -21.15 -28.08
N GLN A 34 -13.27 -20.39 -26.98
CA GLN A 34 -13.78 -19.01 -26.91
C GLN A 34 -13.14 -18.08 -27.95
N HIS A 35 -11.89 -18.33 -28.35
CA HIS A 35 -11.22 -17.57 -29.40
C HIS A 35 -11.55 -18.06 -30.81
N SER A 36 -12.08 -19.27 -30.97
CA SER A 36 -12.41 -19.84 -32.29
C SER A 36 -13.58 -19.12 -32.99
N PRO A 37 -13.63 -19.07 -34.33
CA PRO A 37 -14.78 -18.52 -35.06
C PRO A 37 -16.08 -19.32 -34.86
N ASP A 38 -15.98 -20.63 -34.61
CA ASP A 38 -17.13 -21.53 -34.44
C ASP A 38 -17.92 -21.25 -33.14
N ALA A 39 -17.30 -20.53 -32.19
CA ALA A 39 -17.95 -20.09 -30.95
C ALA A 39 -19.20 -19.23 -31.21
N TRP A 40 -19.19 -18.36 -32.22
CA TRP A 40 -20.34 -17.50 -32.53
C TRP A 40 -21.62 -18.31 -32.78
N ALA A 41 -21.54 -19.32 -33.65
CA ALA A 41 -22.68 -20.16 -34.01
C ALA A 41 -23.06 -21.11 -32.86
N THR A 42 -22.07 -21.71 -32.20
CA THR A 42 -22.28 -22.70 -31.14
C THR A 42 -22.92 -22.06 -29.89
N CYS A 43 -22.42 -20.91 -29.45
CA CYS A 43 -22.98 -20.19 -28.30
C CYS A 43 -24.39 -19.66 -28.59
N ASN A 44 -24.68 -19.27 -29.83
CA ASN A 44 -26.04 -18.91 -30.24
C ASN A 44 -27.02 -20.08 -30.04
N VAL A 45 -26.64 -21.27 -30.53
CA VAL A 45 -27.46 -22.48 -30.37
C VAL A 45 -27.65 -22.82 -28.89
N LEU A 46 -26.59 -22.74 -28.07
CA LEU A 46 -26.67 -23.01 -26.62
C LEU A 46 -27.63 -22.07 -25.89
N LEU A 47 -27.66 -20.79 -26.26
CA LEU A 47 -28.54 -19.80 -25.62
C LEU A 47 -30.00 -19.89 -26.08
N LEU A 48 -30.27 -20.30 -27.32
CA LEU A 48 -31.63 -20.41 -27.83
C LEU A 48 -32.29 -21.77 -27.56
N THR A 49 -31.49 -22.83 -27.37
CA THR A 49 -32.01 -24.18 -27.12
C THR A 49 -32.61 -24.30 -25.72
N PRO A 50 -33.85 -24.80 -25.56
CA PRO A 50 -34.44 -25.06 -24.24
C PRO A 50 -33.71 -26.20 -23.51
N ASN A 51 -33.74 -26.20 -22.18
CA ASN A 51 -33.23 -27.28 -21.31
C ASN A 51 -31.71 -27.54 -21.40
N VAL A 52 -30.92 -26.54 -21.78
CA VAL A 52 -29.46 -26.58 -21.70
C VAL A 52 -29.01 -26.36 -20.24
N PRO A 53 -27.95 -27.03 -19.75
CA PRO A 53 -27.44 -26.82 -18.40
C PRO A 53 -27.11 -25.34 -18.10
N PRO A 54 -27.37 -24.83 -16.88
CA PRO A 54 -27.07 -23.43 -16.52
C PRO A 54 -25.61 -23.02 -16.72
N SER A 55 -24.67 -23.94 -16.48
CA SER A 55 -23.23 -23.73 -16.71
C SER A 55 -22.92 -23.44 -18.19
N ALA A 56 -23.59 -24.15 -19.11
CA ALA A 56 -23.44 -23.95 -20.54
C ALA A 56 -24.12 -22.66 -21.05
N GLN A 57 -25.24 -22.25 -20.45
CA GLN A 57 -25.86 -20.96 -20.74
C GLN A 57 -24.96 -19.80 -20.30
N LEU A 58 -24.37 -19.90 -19.11
CA LEU A 58 -23.43 -18.90 -18.59
C LEU A 58 -22.17 -18.83 -19.44
N PHE A 59 -21.56 -19.97 -19.76
CA PHE A 59 -20.39 -20.04 -20.63
C PHE A 59 -20.68 -19.40 -22.00
N ALA A 60 -21.84 -19.68 -22.60
CA ALA A 60 -22.21 -19.09 -23.88
C ALA A 60 -22.40 -17.56 -23.80
N ALA A 61 -23.03 -17.05 -22.74
CA ALA A 61 -23.18 -15.61 -22.54
C ALA A 61 -21.84 -14.90 -22.29
N GLN A 62 -20.96 -15.48 -21.46
CA GLN A 62 -19.60 -14.98 -21.24
C GLN A 62 -18.78 -14.99 -22.53
N THR A 63 -18.91 -16.05 -23.32
CA THR A 63 -18.24 -16.16 -24.62
C THR A 63 -18.73 -15.07 -25.57
N PHE A 64 -20.03 -14.76 -25.61
CA PHE A 64 -20.52 -13.63 -26.41
C PHE A 64 -19.98 -12.28 -25.93
N ARG A 65 -19.94 -12.01 -24.61
CA ARG A 65 -19.30 -10.78 -24.08
C ARG A 65 -17.85 -10.68 -24.57
N ALA A 66 -17.05 -11.72 -24.34
CA ALA A 66 -15.64 -11.74 -24.76
C ALA A 66 -15.48 -11.57 -26.27
N LYS A 67 -16.31 -12.25 -27.05
CA LYS A 67 -16.32 -12.17 -28.51
C LYS A 67 -16.69 -10.78 -29.01
N VAL A 68 -17.68 -10.12 -28.41
CA VAL A 68 -18.02 -8.72 -28.73
C VAL A 68 -16.87 -7.79 -28.33
N THR A 69 -16.25 -8.01 -27.19
CA THR A 69 -15.14 -7.17 -26.73
C THR A 69 -13.89 -7.29 -27.60
N TYR A 70 -13.48 -8.50 -28.01
CA TYR A 70 -12.17 -8.71 -28.66
C TYR A 70 -12.24 -9.07 -30.14
N ASP A 71 -13.32 -9.74 -30.56
CA ASP A 71 -13.40 -10.45 -31.84
C ASP A 71 -14.52 -9.94 -32.76
N LEU A 72 -15.13 -8.78 -32.46
CA LEU A 72 -16.27 -8.27 -33.24
C LEU A 72 -15.93 -8.03 -34.72
N HIS A 73 -14.66 -7.74 -35.02
CA HIS A 73 -14.13 -7.62 -36.39
C HIS A 73 -14.28 -8.89 -37.24
N GLN A 74 -14.54 -10.05 -36.63
CA GLN A 74 -14.84 -11.32 -37.33
C GLN A 74 -16.24 -11.32 -37.95
N VAL A 75 -17.15 -10.45 -37.50
CA VAL A 75 -18.52 -10.33 -38.02
C VAL A 75 -18.54 -9.31 -39.14
N ASP A 76 -19.03 -9.71 -40.32
CA ASP A 76 -19.23 -8.78 -41.45
C ASP A 76 -20.14 -7.62 -41.01
N PRO A 77 -19.76 -6.35 -41.25
CA PRO A 77 -20.59 -5.19 -40.94
C PRO A 77 -22.04 -5.29 -41.43
N ALA A 78 -22.31 -5.97 -42.55
CA ALA A 78 -23.66 -6.19 -43.07
C ALA A 78 -24.52 -7.09 -42.17
N ASN A 79 -23.90 -7.96 -41.37
CA ASN A 79 -24.56 -8.91 -40.48
C ASN A 79 -24.70 -8.39 -39.04
N LEU A 80 -24.05 -7.27 -38.68
CA LEU A 80 -24.16 -6.66 -37.35
C LEU A 80 -25.61 -6.38 -36.90
N PRO A 81 -26.54 -5.89 -37.77
CA PRO A 81 -27.94 -5.74 -37.39
C PRO A 81 -28.59 -7.07 -36.98
N SER A 82 -28.35 -8.15 -37.73
CA SER A 82 -28.91 -9.47 -37.41
C SER A 82 -28.29 -10.05 -36.15
N PHE A 83 -27.00 -9.78 -35.91
CA PHE A 83 -26.31 -10.21 -34.70
C PHE A 83 -26.85 -9.48 -33.45
N ARG A 84 -27.07 -8.16 -33.55
CA ARG A 84 -27.77 -7.38 -32.52
C ARG A 84 -29.12 -8.01 -32.18
N ASP A 85 -29.94 -8.29 -33.19
CA ASP A 85 -31.27 -8.86 -32.98
C ASP A 85 -31.20 -10.26 -32.32
N THR A 86 -30.13 -11.01 -32.59
CA THR A 86 -29.85 -12.30 -31.95
C THR A 86 -29.56 -12.16 -30.45
N LEU A 87 -28.69 -11.22 -30.05
CA LEU A 87 -28.40 -10.97 -28.63
C LEU A 87 -29.65 -10.51 -27.87
N ILE A 88 -30.46 -9.65 -28.49
CA ILE A 88 -31.71 -9.13 -27.91
C ILE A 88 -32.73 -10.26 -27.76
N ALA A 89 -32.86 -11.15 -28.76
CA ALA A 89 -33.73 -12.32 -28.66
C ALA A 89 -33.25 -13.30 -27.57
N ALA A 90 -31.94 -13.48 -27.41
CA ALA A 90 -31.36 -14.28 -26.33
C ALA A 90 -31.70 -13.67 -24.95
N LEU A 91 -31.52 -12.36 -24.78
CA LEU A 91 -31.88 -11.67 -23.53
C LEU A 91 -33.38 -11.80 -23.21
N GLN A 92 -34.25 -11.60 -24.20
CA GLN A 92 -35.70 -11.78 -24.05
C GLN A 92 -36.07 -13.20 -23.63
N ARG A 93 -35.43 -14.22 -24.21
CA ARG A 93 -35.68 -15.62 -23.85
C ARG A 93 -35.26 -15.94 -22.42
N HIS A 94 -34.19 -15.31 -21.96
CA HIS A 94 -33.62 -15.48 -20.62
C HIS A 94 -34.11 -14.42 -19.62
N HIS A 95 -35.24 -13.74 -19.86
CA HIS A 95 -35.75 -12.71 -18.94
C HIS A 95 -36.00 -13.23 -17.52
N ASN A 96 -36.51 -14.47 -17.42
CA ASN A 96 -36.68 -15.23 -16.18
C ASN A 96 -35.52 -16.20 -15.88
N GLY A 97 -34.40 -16.07 -16.61
CA GLY A 97 -33.20 -16.89 -16.44
C GLY A 97 -32.28 -16.42 -15.29
N PRO A 98 -31.19 -17.14 -15.01
CA PRO A 98 -30.25 -16.80 -13.96
C PRO A 98 -29.65 -15.39 -14.14
N LYS A 99 -29.54 -14.61 -13.05
CA LYS A 99 -28.98 -13.24 -13.08
C LYS A 99 -27.61 -13.15 -13.78
N PRO A 100 -26.64 -14.06 -13.54
CA PRO A 100 -25.34 -14.00 -14.22
C PRO A 100 -25.45 -14.05 -15.76
N VAL A 101 -26.36 -14.84 -16.31
CA VAL A 101 -26.56 -14.93 -17.76
C VAL A 101 -27.09 -13.59 -18.31
N LYS A 102 -28.05 -12.98 -17.62
CA LYS A 102 -28.63 -11.68 -18.00
C LYS A 102 -27.58 -10.57 -17.98
N ILE A 103 -26.76 -10.52 -16.94
CA ILE A 103 -25.66 -9.55 -16.81
C ILE A 103 -24.70 -9.68 -17.99
N GLN A 104 -24.23 -10.90 -18.29
CA GLN A 104 -23.28 -11.15 -19.39
C GLN A 104 -23.86 -10.77 -20.76
N LEU A 105 -25.14 -11.03 -20.99
CA LEU A 105 -25.83 -10.60 -22.21
C LEU A 105 -25.98 -9.07 -22.28
N CYS A 106 -26.31 -8.40 -21.17
CA CYS A 106 -26.40 -6.93 -21.13
C CYS A 106 -25.03 -6.29 -21.40
N LEU A 107 -23.95 -6.83 -20.82
CA LEU A 107 -22.57 -6.39 -21.08
C LEU A 107 -22.20 -6.57 -22.56
N ALA A 108 -22.53 -7.71 -23.16
CA ALA A 108 -22.33 -7.94 -24.59
C ALA A 108 -23.12 -6.96 -25.46
N ILE A 109 -24.36 -6.64 -25.10
CA ILE A 109 -25.19 -5.66 -25.82
C ILE A 109 -24.64 -4.24 -25.66
N ALA A 110 -24.20 -3.85 -24.47
CA ALA A 110 -23.57 -2.55 -24.21
C ALA A 110 -22.28 -2.38 -25.02
N GLY A 111 -21.40 -3.40 -25.00
CA GLY A 111 -20.18 -3.41 -25.80
C GLY A 111 -20.43 -3.39 -27.30
N LEU A 112 -21.50 -4.03 -27.78
CA LEU A 112 -21.92 -3.95 -29.19
C LEU A 112 -22.48 -2.55 -29.52
N ALA A 113 -23.31 -1.99 -28.65
CA ALA A 113 -23.88 -0.65 -28.83
C ALA A 113 -22.78 0.40 -28.96
N LEU A 114 -21.72 0.31 -28.15
CA LEU A 114 -20.56 1.19 -28.26
C LEU A 114 -19.87 1.08 -29.63
N GLN A 115 -19.59 -0.15 -30.07
CA GLN A 115 -18.85 -0.45 -31.30
C GLN A 115 -19.65 -0.40 -32.60
N PHE A 116 -20.98 -0.18 -32.55
CA PHE A 116 -21.85 -0.19 -33.72
C PHE A 116 -22.51 1.19 -34.00
N PRO A 117 -21.79 2.16 -34.61
CA PRO A 117 -22.30 3.52 -34.84
C PRO A 117 -23.59 3.61 -35.65
N ALA A 118 -23.84 2.66 -36.57
CA ALA A 118 -25.08 2.62 -37.33
C ALA A 118 -26.30 2.29 -36.46
N TRP A 119 -26.12 1.76 -35.25
CA TRP A 119 -27.17 1.66 -34.26
C TRP A 119 -27.39 3.02 -33.60
N SER A 120 -28.28 3.78 -34.21
CA SER A 120 -28.49 5.18 -33.93
C SER A 120 -29.14 5.50 -32.59
N ASN A 121 -29.75 4.58 -31.84
CA ASN A 121 -30.11 4.83 -30.43
C ASN A 121 -30.41 3.49 -29.77
N ALA A 122 -29.40 2.91 -29.11
CA ALA A 122 -29.55 1.63 -28.44
C ALA A 122 -30.49 1.71 -27.22
N VAL A 123 -30.41 2.81 -26.45
CA VAL A 123 -31.24 3.00 -25.26
C VAL A 123 -32.73 3.05 -25.62
N GLN A 124 -33.10 3.91 -26.58
CA GLN A 124 -34.48 3.99 -27.09
C GLN A 124 -34.96 2.64 -27.64
N PHE A 125 -34.12 1.94 -28.41
CA PHE A 125 -34.47 0.63 -28.95
C PHE A 125 -34.79 -0.39 -27.85
N MET A 126 -33.98 -0.41 -26.79
CA MET A 126 -34.17 -1.31 -25.65
C MET A 126 -35.44 -0.95 -24.86
N ILE A 127 -35.71 0.35 -24.67
CA ILE A 127 -36.94 0.85 -24.04
C ILE A 127 -38.18 0.42 -24.84
N ASP A 128 -38.15 0.57 -26.17
CA ASP A 128 -39.27 0.16 -27.03
C ASP A 128 -39.49 -1.35 -27.04
N SER A 129 -38.41 -2.13 -26.91
CA SER A 129 -38.43 -3.58 -26.93
C SER A 129 -38.95 -4.19 -25.63
N PHE A 130 -38.53 -3.66 -24.48
CA PHE A 130 -38.76 -4.29 -23.17
C PHE A 130 -39.58 -3.44 -22.19
N GLY A 131 -39.78 -2.15 -22.46
CA GLY A 131 -40.37 -1.21 -21.49
C GLY A 131 -41.89 -1.25 -21.38
N ARG A 132 -42.60 -1.92 -22.31
CA ARG A 132 -44.07 -1.99 -22.34
C ARG A 132 -44.66 -3.17 -21.57
N ASN A 133 -43.96 -4.30 -21.52
CA ASN A 133 -44.42 -5.49 -20.81
C ASN A 133 -43.81 -5.51 -19.39
N PRO A 134 -44.63 -5.50 -18.31
CA PRO A 134 -44.13 -5.56 -16.94
C PRO A 134 -43.16 -6.72 -16.67
N GLU A 135 -43.30 -7.85 -17.34
CA GLU A 135 -42.41 -9.02 -17.19
C GLU A 135 -40.99 -8.78 -17.73
N THR A 136 -40.83 -7.87 -18.69
CA THR A 136 -39.55 -7.55 -19.32
C THR A 136 -38.92 -6.26 -18.79
N VAL A 137 -39.63 -5.48 -17.99
CA VAL A 137 -39.07 -4.29 -17.32
C VAL A 137 -37.81 -4.63 -16.50
N PRO A 138 -37.73 -5.75 -15.74
CA PRO A 138 -36.53 -6.06 -14.99
C PRO A 138 -35.25 -6.22 -15.84
N ILE A 139 -35.37 -6.81 -17.04
CA ILE A 139 -34.21 -6.93 -17.94
C ILE A 139 -33.85 -5.61 -18.61
N LEU A 140 -34.82 -4.72 -18.82
CA LEU A 140 -34.55 -3.37 -19.28
C LEU A 140 -33.77 -2.60 -18.23
N LEU A 141 -34.21 -2.62 -16.97
CA LEU A 141 -33.53 -1.94 -15.87
C LEU A 141 -32.11 -2.48 -15.69
N GLU A 142 -31.92 -3.81 -15.72
CA GLU A 142 -30.58 -4.41 -15.66
C GLU A 142 -29.66 -3.91 -16.79
N PHE A 143 -30.15 -3.84 -18.04
CA PHE A 143 -29.38 -3.26 -19.14
C PHE A 143 -29.04 -1.79 -18.91
N LEU A 144 -30.01 -0.99 -18.46
CA LEU A 144 -29.80 0.44 -18.20
C LEU A 144 -28.84 0.68 -17.04
N THR A 145 -28.79 -0.19 -16.03
CA THR A 145 -27.81 -0.16 -14.94
C THR A 145 -26.40 -0.51 -15.44
N ILE A 146 -26.28 -1.58 -16.23
CA ILE A 146 -24.99 -2.08 -16.72
C ILE A 146 -24.36 -1.17 -17.78
N LEU A 147 -25.17 -0.48 -18.57
CA LEU A 147 -24.68 0.36 -19.66
C LEU A 147 -23.63 1.39 -19.21
N PRO A 148 -23.91 2.31 -18.26
CA PRO A 148 -22.90 3.24 -17.74
C PRO A 148 -21.75 2.52 -17.02
N GLU A 149 -22.00 1.43 -16.29
CA GLU A 149 -20.95 0.65 -15.62
C GLU A 149 -19.92 0.08 -16.60
N GLU A 150 -20.38 -0.47 -17.73
CA GLU A 150 -19.51 -1.02 -18.75
C GLU A 150 -18.77 0.11 -19.50
N LEU A 151 -19.42 1.23 -19.79
CA LEU A 151 -18.78 2.32 -20.52
C LEU A 151 -17.77 3.13 -19.68
N ASN A 152 -17.97 3.23 -18.37
CA ASN A 152 -17.02 3.95 -17.52
C ASN A 152 -15.83 3.07 -17.09
N ASN A 153 -16.04 1.75 -17.01
CA ASN A 153 -15.02 0.83 -16.49
C ASN A 153 -14.34 -0.04 -17.55
N ASN A 154 -14.97 -0.26 -18.72
CA ASN A 154 -14.45 -1.19 -19.73
C ASN A 154 -13.74 -0.51 -20.91
N HIS A 155 -12.43 -0.28 -20.76
CA HIS A 155 -11.57 0.15 -21.87
C HIS A 155 -10.86 -1.03 -22.58
N LYS A 156 -11.34 -2.28 -22.44
CA LYS A 156 -10.83 -3.43 -23.24
C LYS A 156 -11.25 -3.33 -24.70
N ILE A 157 -12.33 -2.60 -24.97
CA ILE A 157 -12.97 -2.54 -26.26
C ILE A 157 -12.02 -1.84 -27.25
N PRO A 158 -11.65 -2.48 -28.38
CA PRO A 158 -10.60 -2.00 -29.29
C PRO A 158 -11.12 -0.93 -30.25
N ILE A 159 -11.63 0.18 -29.72
CA ILE A 159 -11.96 1.41 -30.47
C ILE A 159 -11.04 2.55 -30.06
N THR A 160 -10.94 3.60 -30.87
CA THR A 160 -10.11 4.77 -30.52
C THR A 160 -10.75 5.56 -29.36
N ASP A 161 -9.94 6.27 -28.57
CA ASP A 161 -10.46 7.09 -27.46
C ASP A 161 -11.48 8.13 -27.94
N ASP A 162 -11.22 8.76 -29.09
CA ASP A 162 -12.10 9.78 -29.67
C ASP A 162 -13.47 9.18 -30.03
N GLU A 163 -13.48 8.02 -30.69
CA GLU A 163 -14.72 7.28 -31.00
C GLU A 163 -15.42 6.80 -29.73
N TYR A 164 -14.66 6.38 -28.71
CA TYR A 164 -15.19 5.95 -27.42
C TYR A 164 -15.98 7.09 -26.77
N THR A 165 -15.34 8.25 -26.58
CA THR A 165 -15.97 9.42 -25.94
C THR A 165 -17.15 9.93 -26.75
N GLU A 166 -17.08 9.95 -28.08
CA GLU A 166 -18.21 10.34 -28.92
C GLU A 166 -19.41 9.39 -28.75
N ARG A 167 -19.15 8.07 -28.79
CA ARG A 167 -20.20 7.04 -28.66
C ARG A 167 -20.76 6.98 -27.24
N GLU A 168 -19.93 7.13 -26.23
CA GLU A 168 -20.32 7.21 -24.83
C GLU A 168 -21.30 8.37 -24.59
N ALA A 169 -20.95 9.60 -25.01
CA ALA A 169 -21.84 10.75 -24.89
C ALA A 169 -23.18 10.54 -25.62
N TYR A 170 -23.16 9.82 -26.74
CA TYR A 170 -24.36 9.47 -27.49
C TYR A 170 -25.25 8.43 -26.79
N LEU A 171 -24.64 7.47 -26.10
CA LEU A 171 -25.34 6.39 -25.40
C LEU A 171 -25.82 6.84 -24.01
N LEU A 172 -25.01 7.64 -23.31
CA LEU A 172 -25.25 8.08 -21.94
C LEU A 172 -25.83 9.50 -21.91
N THR A 173 -25.01 10.53 -22.12
CA THR A 173 -25.41 11.94 -21.96
C THR A 173 -26.66 12.33 -22.75
N ALA A 174 -26.79 11.87 -24.00
CA ALA A 174 -27.96 12.17 -24.82
C ALA A 174 -29.26 11.49 -24.31
N ASN A 175 -29.15 10.38 -23.57
CA ASN A 175 -30.29 9.61 -23.07
C ASN A 175 -30.56 9.80 -21.56
N ALA A 176 -29.68 10.49 -20.82
CA ALA A 176 -29.80 10.66 -19.36
C ALA A 176 -31.17 11.20 -18.91
N LYS A 177 -31.67 12.23 -19.61
CA LYS A 177 -32.99 12.82 -19.31
C LYS A 177 -34.12 11.81 -19.53
N GLN A 178 -34.07 11.06 -20.63
CA GLN A 178 -35.08 10.06 -20.96
C GLN A 178 -35.10 8.93 -19.94
N VAL A 179 -33.93 8.45 -19.52
CA VAL A 179 -33.80 7.41 -18.50
C VAL A 179 -34.35 7.91 -17.18
N LEU A 180 -34.02 9.13 -16.75
CA LEU A 180 -34.56 9.72 -15.52
C LEU A 180 -36.11 9.81 -15.54
N GLU A 181 -36.71 10.22 -16.65
CA GLU A 181 -38.16 10.27 -16.83
C GLU A 181 -38.78 8.86 -16.79
N LEU A 182 -38.13 7.87 -17.40
CA LEU A 182 -38.57 6.48 -17.40
C LEU A 182 -38.54 5.88 -15.98
N LEU A 183 -37.45 6.08 -15.24
CA LEU A 183 -37.31 5.64 -13.85
C LEU A 183 -38.38 6.29 -12.96
N SER A 184 -38.65 7.59 -13.18
CA SER A 184 -39.71 8.32 -12.46
C SER A 184 -41.10 7.76 -12.76
N MET A 185 -41.36 7.33 -13.99
CA MET A 185 -42.61 6.68 -14.34
C MET A 185 -42.74 5.29 -13.68
N TYR A 186 -41.68 4.48 -13.69
CA TYR A 186 -41.72 3.14 -13.09
C TYR A 186 -41.87 3.17 -11.57
N ILE A 187 -41.20 4.08 -10.87
CA ILE A 187 -41.31 4.16 -9.41
C ILE A 187 -42.73 4.53 -8.94
N GLN A 188 -43.47 5.28 -9.77
CA GLN A 188 -44.83 5.74 -9.49
C GLN A 188 -45.91 4.79 -10.05
N ALA A 189 -45.53 3.73 -10.77
CA ALA A 189 -46.48 2.84 -11.42
C ALA A 189 -47.32 2.07 -10.39
N SER A 190 -48.64 2.05 -10.61
CA SER A 190 -49.57 1.32 -9.74
C SER A 190 -49.29 -0.19 -9.80
N GLY A 191 -48.99 -0.81 -8.66
CA GLY A 191 -48.69 -2.24 -8.57
C GLY A 191 -47.24 -2.62 -8.83
N VAL A 192 -46.32 -1.65 -8.88
CA VAL A 192 -44.88 -1.91 -8.93
C VAL A 192 -44.43 -2.70 -7.70
N THR A 193 -43.58 -3.71 -7.90
CA THR A 193 -43.06 -4.54 -6.80
C THR A 193 -41.82 -3.89 -6.20
N HIS A 194 -41.53 -4.19 -4.92
CA HIS A 194 -40.29 -3.73 -4.28
C HIS A 194 -39.02 -4.17 -5.02
N ALA A 195 -39.04 -5.32 -5.70
CA ALA A 195 -37.90 -5.78 -6.50
C ALA A 195 -37.63 -4.86 -7.70
N VAL A 196 -38.68 -4.37 -8.37
CA VAL A 196 -38.54 -3.40 -9.47
C VAL A 196 -38.14 -2.03 -8.93
N GLN A 197 -38.69 -1.61 -7.78
CA GLN A 197 -38.29 -0.35 -7.14
C GLN A 197 -36.81 -0.33 -6.74
N SER A 198 -36.29 -1.44 -6.19
CA SER A 198 -34.87 -1.60 -5.91
C SER A 198 -34.02 -1.52 -7.19
N GLN A 199 -34.42 -2.19 -8.28
CA GLN A 199 -33.73 -2.05 -9.57
C GLN A 199 -33.78 -0.64 -10.17
N VAL A 200 -34.87 0.11 -9.93
CA VAL A 200 -34.95 1.53 -10.31
C VAL A 200 -33.92 2.35 -9.56
N PHE A 201 -33.72 2.08 -8.26
CA PHE A 201 -32.69 2.73 -7.46
C PHE A 201 -31.27 2.32 -7.88
N ASP A 202 -31.02 1.03 -8.13
CA ASP A 202 -29.72 0.56 -8.61
C ASP A 202 -29.37 1.20 -9.97
N CYS A 203 -30.36 1.31 -10.87
CA CYS A 203 -30.20 2.02 -12.14
C CYS A 203 -29.92 3.52 -11.92
N LEU A 204 -30.73 4.21 -11.10
CA LEU A 204 -30.51 5.62 -10.79
C LEU A 204 -29.11 5.85 -10.22
N ARG A 205 -28.68 5.01 -9.28
CA ARG A 205 -27.36 5.06 -8.65
C ARG A 205 -26.25 4.97 -9.69
N SER A 206 -26.34 4.00 -10.60
CA SER A 206 -25.33 3.80 -11.64
C SER A 206 -25.19 5.02 -12.57
N TRP A 207 -26.31 5.66 -12.91
CA TRP A 207 -26.31 6.91 -13.71
C TRP A 207 -25.84 8.15 -12.93
N LEU A 208 -25.96 8.17 -11.60
CA LEU A 208 -25.37 9.19 -10.74
C LEU A 208 -23.85 9.04 -10.68
N ILE A 209 -23.34 7.84 -10.41
CA ILE A 209 -21.90 7.53 -10.39
C ILE A 209 -21.24 7.87 -11.74
N ALA A 210 -21.98 7.70 -12.84
CA ALA A 210 -21.51 8.09 -14.16
C ALA A 210 -21.42 9.60 -14.40
N GLY A 211 -21.95 10.45 -13.51
CA GLY A 211 -22.02 11.90 -13.67
C GLY A 211 -23.03 12.37 -14.73
N GLU A 212 -23.87 11.47 -15.24
CA GLU A 212 -24.78 11.74 -16.35
C GLU A 212 -26.10 12.36 -15.89
N VAL A 213 -26.61 11.90 -14.74
CA VAL A 213 -27.78 12.48 -14.09
C VAL A 213 -27.32 13.54 -13.09
N ARG A 214 -27.55 14.82 -13.40
CA ARG A 214 -27.23 15.91 -12.47
C ARG A 214 -28.21 15.95 -11.30
N VAL A 215 -27.69 16.18 -10.10
CA VAL A 215 -28.51 16.27 -8.87
C VAL A 215 -29.60 17.34 -8.96
N THR A 216 -29.33 18.47 -9.61
CA THR A 216 -30.33 19.55 -9.83
C THR A 216 -31.51 19.13 -10.71
N GLN A 217 -31.33 18.15 -11.61
CA GLN A 217 -32.41 17.56 -12.39
C GLN A 217 -33.16 16.51 -11.59
N LEU A 218 -32.43 15.66 -10.87
CA LEU A 218 -33.00 14.65 -9.97
C LEU A 218 -33.87 15.30 -8.88
N ALA A 219 -33.45 16.42 -8.30
CA ALA A 219 -34.20 17.15 -7.28
C ALA A 219 -35.59 17.64 -7.74
N LYS A 220 -35.82 17.74 -9.06
CA LYS A 220 -37.12 18.11 -9.65
C LYS A 220 -37.99 16.90 -9.97
N SER A 221 -37.45 15.70 -9.85
CA SER A 221 -38.15 14.45 -10.14
C SER A 221 -38.75 13.86 -8.86
N PRO A 222 -39.77 12.99 -8.98
CA PRO A 222 -40.36 12.31 -7.82
C PRO A 222 -39.39 11.33 -7.15
N LEU A 223 -38.34 10.89 -7.84
CA LEU A 223 -37.33 9.96 -7.31
C LEU A 223 -36.56 10.57 -6.13
N PHE A 224 -36.34 11.90 -6.15
CA PHE A 224 -35.63 12.58 -5.07
C PHE A 224 -36.33 12.44 -3.72
N ALA A 225 -37.62 12.79 -3.65
CA ALA A 225 -38.39 12.65 -2.42
C ALA A 225 -38.54 11.17 -2.04
N TYR A 226 -38.81 10.32 -3.03
CA TYR A 226 -39.04 8.90 -2.79
C TYR A 226 -37.80 8.16 -2.27
N ALA A 227 -36.59 8.56 -2.65
CA ALA A 227 -35.35 7.98 -2.11
C ALA A 227 -35.29 8.11 -0.58
N PHE A 228 -35.65 9.27 -0.03
CA PHE A 228 -35.70 9.47 1.42
C PHE A 228 -36.89 8.75 2.08
N GLU A 229 -38.06 8.73 1.43
CA GLU A 229 -39.23 8.00 1.93
C GLU A 229 -38.98 6.48 1.98
N ALA A 230 -38.22 5.95 1.02
CA ALA A 230 -37.90 4.53 0.92
C ALA A 230 -37.03 4.01 2.09
N LEU A 231 -36.35 4.89 2.85
CA LEU A 231 -35.66 4.52 4.09
C LEU A 231 -36.60 3.96 5.16
N ALA A 232 -37.91 4.23 5.08
CA ALA A 232 -38.89 3.61 5.96
C ALA A 232 -39.23 2.15 5.59
N SER A 233 -38.79 1.67 4.42
CA SER A 233 -39.06 0.31 3.94
C SER A 233 -37.85 -0.59 4.12
N GLU A 234 -38.00 -1.67 4.90
CA GLU A 234 -36.93 -2.67 5.10
C GLU A 234 -36.40 -3.27 3.79
N ARG A 235 -37.27 -3.42 2.77
CA ARG A 235 -36.88 -4.03 1.49
C ARG A 235 -36.14 -3.08 0.56
N LEU A 236 -36.29 -1.77 0.75
CA LEU A 236 -35.67 -0.75 -0.11
C LEU A 236 -34.54 0.00 0.61
N PHE A 237 -34.35 -0.25 1.90
CA PHE A 237 -33.46 0.51 2.76
C PHE A 237 -32.04 0.61 2.18
N ASP A 238 -31.41 -0.52 1.85
CA ASP A 238 -30.03 -0.53 1.34
C ASP A 238 -29.89 0.20 0.00
N SER A 239 -30.78 -0.08 -0.96
CA SER A 239 -30.79 0.62 -2.26
C SER A 239 -31.02 2.12 -2.09
N ALA A 240 -31.87 2.53 -1.14
CA ALA A 240 -32.14 3.93 -0.85
C ALA A 240 -30.93 4.62 -0.19
N VAL A 241 -30.28 3.96 0.78
CA VAL A 241 -29.02 4.41 1.39
C VAL A 241 -27.96 4.64 0.30
N ASP A 242 -27.77 3.67 -0.58
CA ASP A 242 -26.78 3.78 -1.65
C ASP A 242 -27.07 4.96 -2.58
N VAL A 243 -28.32 5.13 -3.04
CA VAL A 243 -28.71 6.30 -3.87
C VAL A 243 -28.50 7.62 -3.14
N ILE A 244 -28.84 7.71 -1.86
CA ILE A 244 -28.69 8.95 -1.07
C ILE A 244 -27.22 9.29 -0.89
N CYS A 245 -26.35 8.31 -0.63
CA CYS A 245 -24.91 8.51 -0.54
C CYS A 245 -24.35 9.06 -1.86
N GLU A 246 -24.64 8.42 -3.00
CA GLU A 246 -24.17 8.93 -4.31
C GLU A 246 -24.75 10.31 -4.61
N LEU A 247 -26.02 10.55 -4.27
CA LEU A 247 -26.67 11.84 -4.46
C LEU A 247 -25.97 12.96 -3.68
N ILE A 248 -25.49 12.68 -2.47
CA ILE A 248 -24.72 13.62 -1.67
C ILE A 248 -23.33 13.79 -2.29
N HIS A 249 -22.66 12.68 -2.63
CA HIS A 249 -21.32 12.68 -3.21
C HIS A 249 -21.23 13.58 -4.46
N GLU A 250 -22.20 13.47 -5.35
CA GLU A 250 -22.29 14.27 -6.59
C GLU A 250 -22.48 15.78 -6.35
N THR A 251 -22.72 16.22 -5.12
CA THR A 251 -22.79 17.64 -4.74
C THR A 251 -21.47 18.20 -4.19
N GLN A 252 -20.36 17.47 -4.31
CA GLN A 252 -19.03 17.89 -3.85
C GLN A 252 -18.59 19.27 -4.40
N GLU A 253 -19.00 19.63 -5.61
CA GLU A 253 -18.90 21.00 -6.13
C GLU A 253 -20.02 21.86 -5.54
N ILE A 254 -19.77 22.35 -4.32
CA ILE A 254 -20.76 23.01 -3.45
C ILE A 254 -21.43 24.21 -4.12
N ASP A 255 -20.64 25.07 -4.77
CA ASP A 255 -21.14 26.31 -5.37
C ASP A 255 -22.11 26.05 -6.53
N GLU A 256 -21.86 25.02 -7.33
CA GLU A 256 -22.71 24.65 -8.47
C GLU A 256 -24.00 23.95 -8.04
N ASN A 257 -23.97 23.27 -6.88
CA ASN A 257 -25.06 22.41 -6.40
C ASN A 257 -25.82 22.97 -5.19
N MET A 258 -25.55 24.21 -4.76
CA MET A 258 -26.15 24.80 -3.55
C MET A 258 -27.68 24.66 -3.48
N SER A 259 -28.38 24.91 -4.59
CA SER A 259 -29.84 24.77 -4.67
C SER A 259 -30.35 23.35 -4.38
N ALA A 260 -29.57 22.32 -4.71
CA ALA A 260 -29.88 20.94 -4.35
C ALA A 260 -29.51 20.65 -2.89
N ILE A 261 -28.37 21.16 -2.41
CA ILE A 261 -27.92 21.03 -1.01
C ILE A 261 -28.97 21.59 -0.05
N GLU A 262 -29.56 22.75 -0.37
CA GLU A 262 -30.66 23.37 0.41
C GLU A 262 -31.91 22.48 0.53
N LEU A 263 -32.13 21.57 -0.43
CA LEU A 263 -33.22 20.58 -0.40
C LEU A 263 -32.82 19.30 0.35
N ILE A 264 -31.55 18.92 0.29
CA ILE A 264 -31.00 17.70 0.90
C ILE A 264 -30.88 17.86 2.42
N VAL A 265 -30.27 18.95 2.88
CA VAL A 265 -29.90 19.17 4.28
C VAL A 265 -31.08 19.04 5.25
N PRO A 266 -32.27 19.67 5.01
CA PRO A 266 -33.41 19.52 5.91
C PRO A 266 -33.88 18.06 6.05
N ARG A 267 -33.77 17.27 4.97
CA ARG A 267 -34.13 15.84 4.98
C ARG A 267 -33.12 15.03 5.75
N LEU A 268 -31.83 15.30 5.60
CA LEU A 268 -30.77 14.66 6.40
C LEU A 268 -30.96 14.93 7.89
N ILE A 269 -31.23 16.18 8.28
CA ILE A 269 -31.48 16.53 9.68
C ILE A 269 -32.71 15.79 10.23
N ALA A 270 -33.76 15.63 9.41
CA ALA A 270 -34.95 14.87 9.79
C ALA A 270 -34.71 13.36 9.99
N LEU A 271 -33.59 12.81 9.50
CA LEU A 271 -33.20 11.42 9.76
C LEU A 271 -32.55 11.23 11.14
N LYS A 272 -32.02 12.28 11.77
CA LYS A 272 -31.30 12.17 13.05
C LYS A 272 -32.10 11.42 14.14
N PRO A 273 -33.40 11.70 14.37
CA PRO A 273 -34.20 10.96 15.37
C PRO A 273 -34.31 9.45 15.09
N GLN A 274 -34.08 9.00 13.86
CA GLN A 274 -34.10 7.57 13.51
C GLN A 274 -32.93 6.79 14.12
N LEU A 275 -31.80 7.45 14.42
CA LEU A 275 -30.67 6.80 15.10
C LEU A 275 -31.07 6.26 16.48
N VAL A 276 -31.90 7.02 17.21
CA VAL A 276 -32.44 6.58 18.49
C VAL A 276 -33.56 5.56 18.31
N ALA A 277 -34.46 5.79 17.35
CA ALA A 277 -35.61 4.91 17.12
C ALA A 277 -35.21 3.51 16.61
N GLN A 278 -34.12 3.41 15.84
CA GLN A 278 -33.62 2.18 15.22
C GLN A 278 -32.36 1.66 15.92
N ARG A 279 -32.09 2.09 17.17
CA ARG A 279 -30.87 1.75 17.92
C ARG A 279 -30.64 0.25 18.08
N ASP A 280 -31.70 -0.55 18.09
CA ASP A 280 -31.61 -2.01 18.24
C ASP A 280 -31.46 -2.75 16.89
N GLU A 281 -31.40 -2.01 15.76
CA GLU A 281 -31.25 -2.54 14.40
C GLU A 281 -29.89 -2.13 13.80
N PRO A 282 -28.82 -2.93 13.97
CA PRO A 282 -27.46 -2.56 13.58
C PRO A 282 -27.32 -2.29 12.07
N ASP A 283 -27.99 -3.07 11.21
CA ASP A 283 -27.96 -2.87 9.76
C ASP A 283 -28.53 -1.50 9.36
N LYS A 284 -29.57 -1.03 10.04
CA LYS A 284 -30.13 0.31 9.81
C LYS A 284 -29.19 1.40 10.31
N ILE A 285 -28.63 1.25 11.51
CA ILE A 285 -27.66 2.22 12.03
C ILE A 285 -26.43 2.31 11.12
N LYS A 286 -25.97 1.19 10.56
CA LYS A 286 -24.91 1.15 9.55
C LYS A 286 -25.26 1.96 8.32
N GLY A 287 -26.48 1.79 7.77
CA GLY A 287 -26.96 2.58 6.64
C GLY A 287 -27.02 4.09 6.94
N TYR A 288 -27.55 4.48 8.10
CA TYR A 288 -27.57 5.89 8.50
C TYR A 288 -26.17 6.46 8.74
N ALA A 289 -25.27 5.69 9.35
CA ALA A 289 -23.87 6.08 9.55
C ALA A 289 -23.18 6.39 8.22
N ARG A 290 -23.44 5.59 7.16
CA ARG A 290 -22.94 5.86 5.80
C ARG A 290 -23.48 7.19 5.27
N ILE A 291 -24.80 7.42 5.33
CA ILE A 291 -25.42 8.67 4.86
C ILE A 291 -24.85 9.90 5.57
N PHE A 292 -24.80 9.86 6.91
CA PHE A 292 -24.32 11.01 7.69
C PHE A 292 -22.82 11.25 7.49
N SER A 293 -22.01 10.19 7.39
CA SER A 293 -20.57 10.33 7.15
C SER A 293 -20.30 10.91 5.76
N GLU A 294 -20.99 10.44 4.71
CA GLU A 294 -20.88 11.01 3.36
C GLU A 294 -21.25 12.50 3.34
N ALA A 295 -22.34 12.88 4.03
CA ALA A 295 -22.74 14.28 4.17
C ALA A 295 -21.72 15.11 4.94
N GLY A 296 -21.19 14.58 6.05
CA GLY A 296 -20.17 15.26 6.84
C GLY A 296 -18.88 15.47 6.06
N GLU A 297 -18.48 14.50 5.25
CA GLU A 297 -17.28 14.57 4.43
C GLU A 297 -17.43 15.52 3.24
N THR A 298 -18.56 15.47 2.55
CA THR A 298 -18.86 16.32 1.39
C THR A 298 -19.04 17.78 1.83
N TYR A 299 -19.83 18.03 2.88
CA TYR A 299 -20.19 19.39 3.32
C TYR A 299 -19.27 19.96 4.40
N ARG A 300 -18.06 19.41 4.57
CA ARG A 300 -17.11 19.81 5.63
C ARG A 300 -16.84 21.31 5.69
N MET A 301 -16.74 21.97 4.55
CA MET A 301 -16.53 23.42 4.49
C MET A 301 -17.74 24.20 5.00
N LEU A 302 -18.96 23.76 4.66
CA LEU A 302 -20.21 24.36 5.12
C LEU A 302 -20.42 24.15 6.62
N LEU A 303 -20.05 22.98 7.17
CA LEU A 303 -20.07 22.75 8.63
C LEU A 303 -19.31 23.84 9.38
N LEU A 304 -18.13 24.21 8.88
CA LEU A 304 -17.26 25.20 9.52
C LEU A 304 -17.69 26.65 9.28
N GLN A 305 -18.39 26.93 8.18
CA GLN A 305 -18.85 28.29 7.83
C GLN A 305 -20.22 28.61 8.47
N HIS A 306 -21.11 27.62 8.56
CA HIS A 306 -22.49 27.73 9.00
C HIS A 306 -22.85 26.67 10.06
N PRO A 307 -22.16 26.65 11.21
CA PRO A 307 -22.35 25.63 12.24
C PRO A 307 -23.80 25.58 12.74
N GLU A 308 -24.51 26.71 12.84
CA GLU A 308 -25.90 26.77 13.28
C GLU A 308 -26.87 25.90 12.46
N THR A 309 -26.58 25.70 11.17
CA THR A 309 -27.45 24.94 10.27
C THR A 309 -26.97 23.50 10.13
N PHE A 310 -25.67 23.28 10.01
CA PHE A 310 -25.12 21.98 9.62
C PHE A 310 -24.63 21.14 10.81
N PHE A 311 -24.47 21.71 12.01
CA PHE A 311 -23.98 20.97 13.19
C PHE A 311 -24.82 19.74 13.59
N PRO A 312 -26.15 19.68 13.36
CA PRO A 312 -26.91 18.45 13.62
C PRO A 312 -26.38 17.21 12.88
N ILE A 313 -25.70 17.39 11.73
CA ILE A 313 -25.02 16.30 11.01
C ILE A 313 -23.83 15.79 11.83
N VAL A 314 -23.04 16.69 12.43
CA VAL A 314 -21.91 16.32 13.31
C VAL A 314 -22.40 15.58 14.54
N GLU A 315 -23.50 16.02 15.14
CA GLU A 315 -24.11 15.32 16.28
C GLU A 315 -24.56 13.91 15.89
N ALA A 316 -25.20 13.75 14.73
CA ALA A 316 -25.61 12.44 14.22
C ALA A 316 -24.41 11.50 14.00
N ILE A 317 -23.31 11.99 13.42
CA ILE A 317 -22.06 11.23 13.27
C ILE A 317 -21.47 10.87 14.64
N GLY A 318 -21.55 11.77 15.62
CA GLY A 318 -21.14 11.52 17.01
C GLY A 318 -21.96 10.40 17.67
N GLU A 319 -23.27 10.38 17.46
CA GLU A 319 -24.16 9.30 17.92
C GLU A 319 -23.79 7.96 17.27
N CYS A 320 -23.50 7.94 15.96
CA CYS A 320 -23.00 6.76 15.26
C CYS A 320 -21.63 6.30 15.79
N SER A 321 -20.74 7.23 16.13
CA SER A 321 -19.42 6.93 16.71
C SER A 321 -19.54 6.30 18.10
N ALA A 322 -20.58 6.66 18.85
CA ALA A 322 -20.90 6.13 20.17
C ALA A 322 -21.64 4.78 20.14
N TYR A 323 -21.94 4.26 18.95
CA TYR A 323 -22.67 3.01 18.82
C TYR A 323 -21.84 1.81 19.34
N PRO A 324 -22.44 0.83 20.04
CA PRO A 324 -21.69 -0.26 20.65
C PRO A 324 -21.03 -1.24 19.68
N ASP A 325 -21.57 -1.35 18.46
CA ASP A 325 -21.05 -2.26 17.43
C ASP A 325 -19.82 -1.65 16.72
N LEU A 326 -18.67 -2.26 16.95
CA LEU A 326 -17.38 -1.80 16.44
C LEU A 326 -17.22 -2.01 14.93
N ASP A 327 -18.12 -2.73 14.26
CA ASP A 327 -18.13 -2.82 12.79
C ASP A 327 -18.73 -1.55 12.13
N ILE A 328 -19.48 -0.75 12.90
CA ILE A 328 -20.16 0.47 12.42
C ILE A 328 -19.33 1.71 12.70
N VAL A 329 -18.72 1.79 13.89
CA VAL A 329 -17.90 2.93 14.33
C VAL A 329 -16.87 3.40 13.28
N PRO A 330 -16.10 2.53 12.58
CA PRO A 330 -15.08 2.93 11.61
C PRO A 330 -15.61 3.78 10.45
N ILE A 331 -16.90 3.65 10.10
CA ILE A 331 -17.54 4.41 9.02
C ILE A 331 -17.41 5.92 9.28
N THR A 332 -17.35 6.33 10.55
CA THR A 332 -17.29 7.74 10.97
C THR A 332 -15.86 8.31 10.99
N PHE A 333 -14.82 7.48 11.00
CA PHE A 333 -13.45 7.93 11.22
C PHE A 333 -12.89 8.83 10.11
N PRO A 334 -13.12 8.57 8.81
CA PRO A 334 -12.60 9.44 7.76
C PRO A 334 -13.15 10.87 7.86
N PHE A 335 -14.40 11.03 8.27
CA PHE A 335 -14.99 12.33 8.60
C PHE A 335 -14.22 13.05 9.73
N TRP A 336 -14.06 12.40 10.88
CA TRP A 336 -13.39 13.00 12.05
C TRP A 336 -11.94 13.39 11.75
N MET A 337 -11.21 12.54 11.05
CA MET A 337 -9.84 12.80 10.62
C MET A 337 -9.77 14.04 9.70
N ARG A 338 -10.57 14.07 8.63
CA ARG A 338 -10.56 15.19 7.66
C ARG A 338 -11.02 16.51 8.28
N LEU A 339 -12.01 16.45 9.18
CA LEU A 339 -12.48 17.63 9.92
C LEU A 339 -11.38 18.16 10.86
N ALA A 340 -10.68 17.29 11.59
CA ALA A 340 -9.61 17.66 12.51
C ALA A 340 -8.46 18.36 11.76
N GLN A 341 -8.02 17.79 10.64
CA GLN A 341 -6.99 18.36 9.77
C GLN A 341 -7.37 19.74 9.21
N THR A 342 -8.67 19.97 8.95
CA THR A 342 -9.17 21.26 8.46
C THR A 342 -9.24 22.29 9.59
N ILE A 343 -9.65 21.86 10.79
CA ILE A 343 -9.75 22.70 11.98
C ILE A 343 -8.37 23.08 12.52
N GLY A 344 -7.42 22.15 12.61
CA GLY A 344 -6.08 22.37 13.16
C GLY A 344 -5.26 23.44 12.42
N LYS A 345 -5.64 23.76 11.18
CA LYS A 345 -5.03 24.85 10.38
C LYS A 345 -5.61 26.24 10.69
N LYS A 346 -6.69 26.34 11.47
CA LYS A 346 -7.40 27.59 11.77
C LYS A 346 -6.97 28.14 13.15
N PRO A 347 -6.83 29.47 13.28
CA PRO A 347 -6.43 30.10 14.54
C PRO A 347 -7.53 30.09 15.62
N SER A 348 -8.80 29.95 15.21
CA SER A 348 -9.95 29.92 16.11
C SER A 348 -10.93 28.83 15.70
N VAL A 349 -11.41 28.05 16.67
CA VAL A 349 -12.34 26.94 16.49
C VAL A 349 -13.61 27.25 17.27
N SER A 350 -14.79 26.99 16.68
CA SER A 350 -16.05 27.14 17.41
C SER A 350 -16.09 26.18 18.61
N PRO A 351 -16.57 26.61 19.80
CA PRO A 351 -16.71 25.75 20.98
C PRO A 351 -17.49 24.47 20.70
N LEU A 352 -18.48 24.52 19.80
CA LEU A 352 -19.29 23.36 19.39
C LEU A 352 -18.43 22.20 18.87
N PHE A 353 -17.41 22.48 18.05
CA PHE A 353 -16.52 21.44 17.56
C PHE A 353 -15.56 20.96 18.65
N GLN A 354 -15.09 21.83 19.54
CA GLN A 354 -14.29 21.39 20.68
C GLN A 354 -15.08 20.45 21.58
N ASP A 355 -16.35 20.74 21.83
CA ASP A 355 -17.23 19.89 22.63
C ASP A 355 -17.50 18.56 21.92
N ALA A 356 -17.70 18.58 20.60
CA ALA A 356 -17.85 17.35 19.79
C ALA A 356 -16.61 16.45 19.85
N TYR A 357 -15.40 16.99 19.67
CA TYR A 357 -14.16 16.21 19.79
C TYR A 357 -13.91 15.72 21.22
N ARG A 358 -14.32 16.48 22.25
CA ARG A 358 -14.22 16.03 23.64
C ARG A 358 -15.17 14.85 23.91
N ALA A 359 -16.39 14.90 23.37
CA ALA A 359 -17.33 13.79 23.44
C ALA A 359 -16.81 12.56 22.67
N LEU A 360 -16.30 12.77 21.45
CA LEU A 360 -15.68 11.71 20.64
C LEU A 360 -14.53 11.04 21.39
N MET A 361 -13.62 11.80 21.98
CA MET A 361 -12.50 11.27 22.75
C MET A 361 -13.00 10.36 23.89
N GLY A 362 -14.02 10.80 24.65
CA GLY A 362 -14.63 9.98 25.70
C GLY A 362 -15.25 8.68 25.16
N VAL A 363 -15.94 8.75 24.03
CA VAL A 363 -16.52 7.61 23.32
C VAL A 363 -15.45 6.61 22.88
N ILE A 364 -14.38 7.08 22.23
CA ILE A 364 -13.31 6.20 21.74
C ILE A 364 -12.56 5.55 22.92
N ILE A 365 -12.31 6.28 24.01
CA ILE A 365 -11.75 5.68 25.23
C ILE A 365 -12.66 4.61 25.81
N ASN A 366 -13.98 4.80 25.76
CA ASN A 366 -14.92 3.78 26.18
C ASN A 366 -14.84 2.53 25.29
N HIS A 367 -14.76 2.68 23.96
CA HIS A 367 -14.61 1.57 23.01
C HIS A 367 -13.26 0.84 23.09
N LEU A 368 -12.24 1.45 23.69
CA LEU A 368 -10.94 0.83 23.92
C LEU A 368 -10.93 -0.22 25.05
N HIS A 369 -12.02 -0.34 25.83
CA HIS A 369 -12.11 -1.32 26.92
C HIS A 369 -12.15 -2.73 26.37
N PHE A 370 -11.31 -3.60 26.94
CA PHE A 370 -11.41 -5.02 26.67
C PHE A 370 -12.76 -5.58 27.15
N PRO A 371 -13.30 -6.61 26.48
CA PRO A 371 -14.48 -7.32 26.95
C PRO A 371 -14.32 -7.80 28.40
N SER A 372 -15.39 -7.70 29.19
CA SER A 372 -15.39 -8.12 30.60
C SER A 372 -15.21 -9.63 30.78
N ASP A 373 -15.63 -10.43 29.79
CA ASP A 373 -15.45 -11.89 29.77
C ASP A 373 -14.57 -12.31 28.58
N PRO A 374 -13.31 -12.68 28.81
CA PRO A 374 -12.41 -13.13 27.73
C PRO A 374 -12.91 -14.40 27.01
N ALA A 375 -13.77 -15.20 27.64
CA ALA A 375 -14.32 -16.41 27.03
C ALA A 375 -15.48 -16.13 26.06
N SER A 376 -16.00 -14.89 26.03
CA SER A 376 -17.10 -14.50 25.14
C SER A 376 -16.65 -14.16 23.73
N VAL A 377 -15.34 -14.07 23.48
CA VAL A 377 -14.76 -13.71 22.18
C VAL A 377 -13.84 -14.82 21.68
N SER A 378 -13.90 -15.10 20.38
CA SER A 378 -12.97 -16.01 19.73
C SER A 378 -11.55 -15.42 19.66
N ALA A 379 -10.55 -16.28 19.44
CA ALA A 379 -9.16 -15.82 19.29
C ALA A 379 -8.98 -14.85 18.11
N GLN A 380 -9.75 -15.04 17.03
CA GLN A 380 -9.72 -14.16 15.86
C GLN A 380 -10.32 -12.80 16.18
N GLU A 381 -11.51 -12.74 16.79
CA GLU A 381 -12.14 -11.49 17.19
C GLU A 381 -11.30 -10.71 18.21
N ALA A 382 -10.61 -11.40 19.12
CA ALA A 382 -9.68 -10.77 20.05
C ALA A 382 -8.49 -10.10 19.33
N GLU A 383 -7.97 -10.73 18.27
CA GLU A 383 -6.89 -10.17 17.47
C GLU A 383 -7.37 -9.01 16.59
N ASP A 384 -8.53 -9.16 15.96
CA ASP A 384 -9.18 -8.10 15.18
C ASP A 384 -9.45 -6.87 16.06
N PHE A 385 -9.92 -7.08 17.30
CA PHE A 385 -10.08 -6.00 18.26
C PHE A 385 -8.75 -5.32 18.60
N ARG A 386 -7.68 -6.08 18.88
CA ARG A 386 -6.35 -5.49 19.13
C ARG A 386 -5.85 -4.64 17.98
N SER A 387 -6.00 -5.13 16.75
CA SER A 387 -5.67 -4.37 15.54
C SER A 387 -6.51 -3.09 15.45
N PHE A 388 -7.82 -3.20 15.70
CA PHE A 388 -8.75 -2.08 15.64
C PHE A 388 -8.49 -1.02 16.72
N ARG A 389 -7.99 -1.39 17.90
CA ARG A 389 -7.57 -0.42 18.94
C ARG A 389 -6.51 0.56 18.41
N HIS A 390 -5.63 0.14 17.50
CA HIS A 390 -4.67 1.06 16.88
C HIS A 390 -5.34 2.08 15.97
N VAL A 391 -6.36 1.66 15.20
CA VAL A 391 -7.18 2.55 14.35
C VAL A 391 -7.92 3.58 15.23
N MET A 392 -8.53 3.13 16.33
CA MET A 392 -9.12 4.03 17.33
C MET A 392 -8.09 4.97 17.95
N GLY A 393 -6.86 4.50 18.16
CA GLY A 393 -5.73 5.30 18.62
C GLY A 393 -5.38 6.44 17.67
N ASP A 394 -5.51 6.25 16.35
CA ASP A 394 -5.31 7.31 15.37
C ASP A 394 -6.41 8.37 15.44
N THR A 395 -7.68 7.98 15.62
CA THR A 395 -8.79 8.91 15.87
C THR A 395 -8.57 9.75 17.14
N LEU A 396 -7.91 9.20 18.18
CA LEU A 396 -7.53 9.97 19.38
C LEU A 396 -6.44 11.02 19.10
N LYS A 397 -5.52 10.76 18.16
CA LYS A 397 -4.55 11.77 17.71
C LYS A 397 -5.25 12.89 16.96
N ASP A 398 -6.24 12.57 16.13
CA ASP A 398 -7.09 13.57 15.48
C ASP A 398 -7.81 14.46 16.50
N CYS A 399 -8.25 13.89 17.63
CA CYS A 399 -8.79 14.67 18.74
C CYS A 399 -7.74 15.64 19.33
N CYS A 400 -6.48 15.22 19.47
CA CYS A 400 -5.38 16.06 19.96
C CYS A 400 -5.11 17.26 19.03
N LEU A 401 -5.28 17.11 17.71
CA LEU A 401 -5.13 18.23 16.78
C LEU A 401 -6.12 19.37 17.04
N VAL A 402 -7.30 19.07 17.58
CA VAL A 402 -8.36 20.05 17.86
C VAL A 402 -8.34 20.53 19.31
N LEU A 403 -8.20 19.60 20.26
CA LEU A 403 -8.27 19.88 21.70
C LEU A 403 -6.94 20.28 22.33
N ARG A 404 -5.83 20.04 21.62
CA ARG A 404 -4.44 20.03 22.10
C ARG A 404 -4.11 18.82 22.96
N THR A 405 -2.87 18.36 22.83
CA THR A 405 -2.38 17.12 23.46
C THR A 405 -2.42 17.20 24.99
N ASP A 406 -2.06 18.34 25.59
CA ASP A 406 -2.06 18.58 27.03
C ASP A 406 -3.46 18.38 27.65
N ALA A 407 -4.48 18.98 27.04
CA ALA A 407 -5.86 18.86 27.51
C ALA A 407 -6.39 17.43 27.38
N CYS A 408 -6.06 16.73 26.29
CA CYS A 408 -6.40 15.31 26.11
C CYS A 408 -5.74 14.44 27.19
N LEU A 409 -4.44 14.57 27.39
CA LEU A 409 -3.70 13.76 28.35
C LEU A 409 -4.17 14.00 29.79
N LEU A 410 -4.45 15.25 30.18
CA LEU A 410 -5.01 15.58 31.49
C LEU A 410 -6.41 14.98 31.68
N THR A 411 -7.24 14.98 30.64
CA THR A 411 -8.56 14.33 30.69
C THR A 411 -8.42 12.82 30.93
N THR A 412 -7.51 12.15 30.21
CA THR A 412 -7.24 10.73 30.40
C THR A 412 -6.63 10.42 31.77
N TYR A 413 -5.73 11.28 32.26
CA TYR A 413 -5.20 11.20 33.62
C TYR A 413 -6.30 11.30 34.68
N GLN A 414 -7.25 12.24 34.50
CA GLN A 414 -8.39 12.38 35.40
C GLN A 414 -9.24 11.10 35.45
N LEU A 415 -9.53 10.46 34.30
CA LEU A 415 -10.25 9.18 34.27
C LEU A 415 -9.56 8.12 35.14
N ILE A 416 -8.24 7.99 35.04
CA ILE A 416 -7.47 7.02 35.83
C ILE A 416 -7.52 7.38 37.31
N THR A 417 -7.25 8.63 37.68
CA THR A 417 -7.27 9.04 39.11
C THR A 417 -8.66 8.93 39.74
N THR A 418 -9.73 9.21 38.99
CA THR A 418 -11.10 8.97 39.42
C THR A 418 -11.38 7.49 39.64
N ALA A 419 -10.90 6.61 38.76
CA ALA A 419 -11.00 5.17 38.97
C ALA A 419 -10.23 4.74 40.23
N LEU A 420 -8.97 5.17 40.40
CA LEU A 420 -8.13 4.85 41.56
C LEU A 420 -8.66 5.41 42.89
N SER A 421 -9.52 6.44 42.87
CA SER A 421 -10.16 6.97 44.08
C SER A 421 -11.25 6.05 44.66
N ARG A 422 -11.71 5.06 43.89
CA ARG A 422 -12.71 4.06 44.32
C ARG A 422 -12.03 2.95 45.13
N SER A 423 -12.83 2.11 45.81
CA SER A 423 -12.29 0.96 46.53
C SER A 423 -11.60 -0.03 45.57
N PRO A 424 -10.45 -0.64 45.94
CA PRO A 424 -9.72 -1.57 45.07
C PRO A 424 -10.54 -2.76 44.56
N GLU A 425 -11.56 -3.18 45.32
CA GLU A 425 -12.48 -4.27 44.96
C GLU A 425 -13.51 -3.87 43.88
N ALA A 426 -13.72 -2.57 43.65
CA ALA A 426 -14.70 -2.05 42.71
C ALA A 426 -14.08 -1.59 41.38
N ILE A 427 -12.75 -1.57 41.27
CA ILE A 427 -12.03 -1.10 40.08
C ILE A 427 -11.80 -2.29 39.15
N SER A 428 -12.29 -2.21 37.92
CA SER A 428 -11.90 -3.15 36.88
C SER A 428 -10.56 -2.72 36.29
N TRP A 429 -9.68 -3.66 35.96
CA TRP A 429 -8.40 -3.31 35.36
C TRP A 429 -8.58 -2.65 33.98
N GLN A 430 -9.70 -2.91 33.30
CA GLN A 430 -10.07 -2.29 32.02
C GLN A 430 -10.30 -0.78 32.14
N GLU A 431 -10.91 -0.32 33.25
CA GLU A 431 -11.09 1.12 33.53
C GLU A 431 -9.76 1.87 33.69
N ILE A 432 -8.67 1.16 33.96
CA ILE A 432 -7.32 1.72 34.06
C ILE A 432 -6.56 1.53 32.74
N GLU A 433 -6.62 0.33 32.16
CA GLU A 433 -5.84 -0.02 30.96
C GLU A 433 -6.29 0.75 29.71
N ALA A 434 -7.59 0.93 29.47
CA ALA A 434 -8.07 1.61 28.27
C ALA A 434 -7.64 3.10 28.23
N PRO A 435 -7.76 3.88 29.33
CA PRO A 435 -7.14 5.19 29.42
C PRO A 435 -5.60 5.17 29.26
N LEU A 436 -4.89 4.19 29.83
CA LEU A 436 -3.43 4.09 29.62
C LEU A 436 -3.08 3.84 28.14
N PHE A 437 -3.85 3.00 27.44
CA PHE A 437 -3.69 2.79 26.00
C PHE A 437 -3.93 4.08 25.22
N ALA A 438 -5.01 4.81 25.53
CA ALA A 438 -5.30 6.10 24.92
C ALA A 438 -4.16 7.10 25.13
N MET A 439 -3.66 7.20 26.36
CA MET A 439 -2.54 8.06 26.75
C MET A 439 -1.25 7.72 26.01
N ARG A 440 -0.98 6.43 25.77
CA ARG A 440 0.13 5.97 24.93
C ARG A 440 -0.04 6.39 23.47
N SER A 441 -1.24 6.20 22.91
CA SER A 441 -1.54 6.52 21.51
C SER A 441 -1.41 8.02 21.22
N MET A 442 -1.88 8.87 22.14
CA MET A 442 -1.77 10.33 22.05
C MET A 442 -0.36 10.85 22.38
N GLY A 443 0.42 10.09 23.15
CA GLY A 443 1.78 10.48 23.55
C GLY A 443 2.78 10.62 22.40
N ALA A 444 2.42 10.25 21.17
CA ALA A 444 3.23 10.56 19.98
C ALA A 444 3.20 12.05 19.60
N GLU A 445 2.19 12.80 20.04
CA GLU A 445 1.95 14.21 19.71
C GLU A 445 2.39 15.17 20.84
N ILE A 446 3.16 14.67 21.83
CA ILE A 446 3.56 15.45 23.00
C ILE A 446 4.80 16.30 22.70
N ASP A 447 4.81 17.54 23.22
CA ASP A 447 6.02 18.36 23.26
C ASP A 447 6.97 17.82 24.36
N PRO A 448 8.23 17.49 24.06
CA PRO A 448 9.22 17.10 25.07
C PRO A 448 9.44 18.13 26.20
N GLN A 449 8.97 19.36 26.05
CA GLN A 449 9.03 20.42 27.07
C GLN A 449 7.74 20.57 27.90
N ASP A 450 6.78 19.65 27.78
CA ASP A 450 5.57 19.67 28.61
C ASP A 450 5.91 19.64 30.10
N ASN A 451 5.30 20.53 30.89
CA ASN A 451 5.57 20.62 32.34
C ASN A 451 4.28 20.47 33.17
N ASP A 452 3.20 19.97 32.57
CA ASP A 452 1.90 19.87 33.24
C ASP A 452 1.33 18.44 33.22
N ALA A 453 1.13 17.86 32.04
CA ALA A 453 0.53 16.55 31.89
C ALA A 453 1.52 15.41 32.16
N VAL A 454 2.70 15.44 31.53
CA VAL A 454 3.68 14.35 31.59
C VAL A 454 4.22 14.11 33.01
N PRO A 455 4.59 15.13 33.82
CA PRO A 455 5.03 14.91 35.20
C PRO A 455 3.99 14.14 36.03
N LYS A 456 2.70 14.50 35.90
CA LYS A 456 1.60 13.82 36.62
C LYS A 456 1.50 12.36 36.20
N ILE A 457 1.63 12.08 34.90
CA ILE A 457 1.64 10.72 34.36
C ILE A 457 2.82 9.91 34.93
N MET A 458 4.03 10.48 34.94
CA MET A 458 5.21 9.78 35.46
C MET A 458 5.11 9.46 36.95
N THR A 459 4.51 10.36 37.74
CA THR A 459 4.26 10.10 39.17
C THR A 459 3.15 9.08 39.42
N LEU A 460 2.25 8.87 38.46
CA LEU A 460 1.13 7.93 38.56
C LEU A 460 1.59 6.48 38.36
N ILE A 461 2.54 6.22 37.46
CA ILE A 461 2.95 4.86 37.04
C ILE A 461 3.27 3.93 38.23
N PRO A 462 4.06 4.34 39.25
CA PRO A 462 4.37 3.47 40.38
C PRO A 462 3.16 3.11 41.26
N SER A 463 2.07 3.88 41.18
CA SER A 463 0.85 3.67 41.97
C SER A 463 -0.20 2.78 41.28
N LEU A 464 0.07 2.35 40.04
CA LEU A 464 -0.86 1.52 39.27
C LEU A 464 -1.01 0.11 39.87
N PRO A 465 -2.20 -0.51 39.75
CA PRO A 465 -2.45 -1.85 40.28
C PRO A 465 -1.61 -2.92 39.58
N ASN A 466 -1.28 -3.98 40.32
CA ASN A 466 -0.52 -5.10 39.80
C ASN A 466 -1.41 -6.04 38.97
N HIS A 467 -1.55 -5.73 37.68
CA HIS A 467 -2.26 -6.56 36.70
C HIS A 467 -1.47 -6.61 35.38
N PRO A 468 -1.26 -7.77 34.73
CA PRO A 468 -0.38 -7.90 33.56
C PRO A 468 -0.71 -6.91 32.44
N ARG A 469 -1.99 -6.72 32.10
CA ARG A 469 -2.41 -5.77 31.05
C ARG A 469 -2.16 -4.31 31.41
N VAL A 470 -2.28 -3.95 32.71
CA VAL A 470 -2.00 -2.59 33.19
C VAL A 470 -0.50 -2.34 33.18
N ARG A 471 0.31 -3.32 33.62
CA ARG A 471 1.77 -3.25 33.58
C ARG A 471 2.30 -3.14 32.16
N TYR A 472 1.78 -3.96 31.25
CA TYR A 472 2.07 -3.90 29.83
C TYR A 472 1.83 -2.48 29.28
N ALA A 473 0.64 -1.91 29.50
CA ALA A 473 0.32 -0.56 29.05
C ALA A 473 1.23 0.50 29.69
N ALA A 474 1.53 0.39 30.99
CA ALA A 474 2.41 1.31 31.71
C ALA A 474 3.86 1.27 31.20
N LEU A 475 4.42 0.09 30.92
CA LEU A 475 5.75 -0.07 30.32
C LEU A 475 5.81 0.59 28.94
N LEU A 476 4.74 0.48 28.16
CA LEU A 476 4.67 1.10 26.84
C LEU A 476 4.38 2.60 26.88
N ILE A 477 3.86 3.12 27.99
CA ILE A 477 3.88 4.55 28.28
C ILE A 477 5.32 4.98 28.56
N ILE A 478 6.05 4.30 29.45
CA ILE A 478 7.47 4.63 29.72
C ILE A 478 8.25 4.72 28.42
N SER A 479 8.09 3.72 27.52
CA SER A 479 8.78 3.70 26.22
C SER A 479 8.39 4.83 25.27
N ARG A 480 7.21 5.43 25.42
CA ARG A 480 6.72 6.52 24.56
C ARG A 480 7.25 7.88 24.98
N TYR A 481 7.45 8.11 26.27
CA TYR A 481 7.79 9.43 26.82
C TYR A 481 9.30 9.56 27.17
N THR A 482 10.16 8.70 26.61
CA THR A 482 11.61 8.67 26.91
C THR A 482 12.34 9.94 26.50
N GLU A 483 11.91 10.61 25.43
CA GLU A 483 12.46 11.93 25.03
C GLU A 483 12.24 13.00 26.11
N TRP A 484 11.06 13.00 26.74
CA TRP A 484 10.75 13.88 27.87
C TRP A 484 11.58 13.51 29.10
N VAL A 485 11.73 12.22 29.39
CA VAL A 485 12.53 11.72 30.53
C VAL A 485 14.00 12.10 30.40
N ASN A 486 14.55 12.17 29.19
CA ASN A 486 15.92 12.63 28.96
C ASN A 486 16.15 14.08 29.45
N MET A 487 15.12 14.92 29.43
CA MET A 487 15.16 16.29 29.98
C MET A 487 14.92 16.33 31.50
N HIS A 488 14.37 15.26 32.07
CA HIS A 488 14.00 15.11 33.48
C HIS A 488 14.61 13.84 34.11
N PRO A 489 15.95 13.77 34.25
CA PRO A 489 16.66 12.56 34.63
C PRO A 489 16.33 12.04 36.04
N GLU A 490 15.71 12.85 36.90
CA GLU A 490 15.24 12.44 38.23
C GLU A 490 14.24 11.27 38.19
N TYR A 491 13.53 11.06 37.07
CA TYR A 491 12.58 9.96 36.90
C TYR A 491 13.23 8.64 36.46
N ILE A 492 14.48 8.66 35.96
CA ILE A 492 15.14 7.49 35.38
C ILE A 492 15.23 6.33 36.37
N ALA A 493 15.62 6.59 37.62
CA ALA A 493 15.81 5.54 38.62
C ALA A 493 14.51 4.79 38.92
N ALA A 494 13.40 5.52 39.10
CA ALA A 494 12.09 4.93 39.38
C ALA A 494 11.56 4.13 38.16
N GLN A 495 11.78 4.65 36.95
CA GLN A 495 11.38 3.96 35.72
C GLN A 495 12.20 2.69 35.47
N LEU A 496 13.52 2.72 35.66
CA LEU A 496 14.37 1.54 35.56
C LEU A 496 13.94 0.46 36.56
N GLN A 497 13.54 0.85 37.78
CA GLN A 497 13.01 -0.11 38.76
C GLN A 497 11.70 -0.75 38.26
N TYR A 498 10.79 0.05 37.70
CA TYR A 498 9.53 -0.47 37.15
C TYR A 498 9.75 -1.40 35.95
N VAL A 499 10.65 -1.02 35.03
CA VAL A 499 11.07 -1.82 33.88
C VAL A 499 11.73 -3.12 34.33
N SER A 500 12.63 -3.06 35.31
CA SER A 500 13.30 -4.25 35.88
C SER A 500 12.29 -5.24 36.44
N ALA A 501 11.29 -4.75 37.19
CA ALA A 501 10.21 -5.59 37.71
C ALA A 501 9.36 -6.20 36.59
N GLY A 502 9.28 -5.57 35.41
CA GLY A 502 8.55 -6.08 34.25
C GLY A 502 9.16 -7.36 33.67
N PHE A 503 10.48 -7.49 33.69
CA PHE A 503 11.18 -8.72 33.26
C PHE A 503 11.00 -9.90 34.23
N GLU A 504 10.50 -9.67 35.44
CA GLU A 504 10.19 -10.71 36.41
C GLU A 504 8.73 -11.20 36.31
N ASP A 505 7.92 -10.57 35.44
CA ASP A 505 6.52 -10.94 35.25
C ASP A 505 6.41 -12.29 34.50
N PRO A 506 5.51 -13.19 34.89
CA PRO A 506 5.32 -14.46 34.20
C PRO A 506 4.75 -14.32 32.78
N ASP A 507 4.12 -13.19 32.45
CA ASP A 507 3.58 -12.92 31.12
C ASP A 507 4.68 -12.46 30.14
N SER A 508 4.88 -13.22 29.06
CA SER A 508 5.90 -12.89 28.05
C SER A 508 5.62 -11.56 27.34
N GLU A 509 4.36 -11.15 27.20
CA GLU A 509 4.04 -9.84 26.59
C GLU A 509 4.55 -8.69 27.48
N VAL A 510 4.49 -8.85 28.81
CA VAL A 510 5.01 -7.86 29.77
C VAL A 510 6.54 -7.81 29.72
N CYS A 511 7.20 -8.97 29.59
CA CYS A 511 8.65 -9.03 29.36
C CYS A 511 9.07 -8.30 28.09
N GLY A 512 8.37 -8.51 26.98
CA GLY A 512 8.66 -7.82 25.71
C GLY A 512 8.43 -6.31 25.80
N ALA A 513 7.37 -5.87 26.48
CA ALA A 513 7.13 -4.44 26.74
C ALA A 513 8.23 -3.82 27.62
N ALA A 514 8.77 -4.57 28.60
CA ALA A 514 9.90 -4.14 29.41
C ALA A 514 11.20 -4.02 28.58
N GLY A 515 11.45 -4.98 27.69
CA GLY A 515 12.53 -4.91 26.68
C GLY A 515 12.44 -3.64 25.84
N GLN A 516 11.25 -3.33 25.33
CA GLN A 516 11.00 -2.13 24.55
C GLN A 516 11.22 -0.85 25.37
N ALA A 517 10.69 -0.79 26.59
CA ALA A 517 10.88 0.35 27.48
C ALA A 517 12.36 0.59 27.81
N LEU A 518 13.12 -0.47 28.13
CA LEU A 518 14.55 -0.38 28.36
C LEU A 518 15.28 0.14 27.11
N LYS A 519 14.91 -0.35 25.92
CA LYS A 519 15.51 0.07 24.66
C LYS A 519 15.38 1.56 24.41
N TYR A 520 14.17 2.10 24.48
CA TYR A 520 13.93 3.52 24.24
C TYR A 520 14.54 4.40 25.34
N LEU A 521 14.52 3.95 26.60
CA LEU A 521 15.23 4.66 27.68
C LEU A 521 16.71 4.75 27.38
N CYS A 522 17.34 3.64 26.99
CA CYS A 522 18.74 3.61 26.60
C CYS A 522 19.03 4.42 25.34
N GLN A 523 18.12 4.47 24.36
CA GLN A 523 18.29 5.24 23.13
C GLN A 523 18.33 6.74 23.40
N ASP A 524 17.34 7.25 24.14
CA ASP A 524 17.15 8.69 24.33
C ASP A 524 17.92 9.22 25.54
N CYS A 525 17.98 8.45 26.63
CA CYS A 525 18.66 8.84 27.89
C CYS A 525 20.10 8.29 28.01
N LYS A 526 20.71 7.84 26.89
CA LYS A 526 22.04 7.18 26.87
C LYS A 526 23.14 7.84 27.71
N GLN A 527 23.17 9.18 27.76
CA GLN A 527 24.18 9.92 28.51
C GLN A 527 24.06 9.71 30.03
N HIS A 528 22.82 9.62 30.53
CA HIS A 528 22.52 9.42 31.95
C HIS A 528 22.68 7.96 32.39
N LEU A 529 22.73 7.03 31.44
CA LEU A 529 22.69 5.59 31.69
C LEU A 529 24.07 4.91 31.70
N VAL A 530 25.15 5.65 31.42
CA VAL A 530 26.52 5.12 31.39
C VAL A 530 26.92 4.44 32.72
N GLU A 531 26.54 5.02 33.86
CA GLU A 531 26.86 4.47 35.18
C GLU A 531 26.13 3.16 35.49
N PHE A 532 25.00 2.90 34.82
CA PHE A 532 24.18 1.70 35.00
C PHE A 532 24.62 0.53 34.11
N LEU A 533 25.58 0.74 33.18
CA LEU A 533 26.05 -0.29 32.25
C LEU A 533 26.51 -1.60 32.92
N PRO A 534 27.24 -1.59 34.07
CA PRO A 534 27.62 -2.83 34.75
C PRO A 534 26.42 -3.63 35.27
N GLN A 535 25.35 -2.94 35.68
CA GLN A 535 24.11 -3.59 36.13
C GLN A 535 23.39 -4.22 34.94
N LEU A 536 23.32 -3.54 33.79
CA LEU A 536 22.77 -4.07 32.55
C LEU A 536 23.52 -5.32 32.06
N HIS A 537 24.86 -5.32 32.17
CA HIS A 537 25.67 -6.49 31.86
C HIS A 537 25.35 -7.69 32.78
N THR A 538 25.21 -7.43 34.09
CA THR A 538 24.83 -8.47 35.07
C THR A 538 23.42 -9.01 34.81
N PHE A 539 22.49 -8.14 34.39
CA PHE A 539 21.14 -8.52 33.98
C PHE A 539 21.16 -9.47 32.77
N LEU A 540 21.92 -9.14 31.71
CA LEU A 540 22.04 -10.01 30.53
C LEU A 540 22.56 -11.41 30.88
N ALA A 541 23.57 -11.49 31.77
CA ALA A 541 24.17 -12.75 32.19
C ALA A 541 23.24 -13.62 33.06
N SER A 542 22.22 -13.02 33.68
CA SER A 542 21.29 -13.69 34.58
C SER A 542 19.90 -13.82 33.96
N THR A 543 19.06 -12.81 34.11
CA THR A 543 17.69 -12.77 33.59
C THR A 543 17.64 -12.79 32.07
N GLY A 544 18.59 -12.15 31.39
CA GLY A 544 18.66 -12.12 29.92
C GLY A 544 18.79 -13.48 29.25
N ALA A 545 19.32 -14.49 29.94
CA ALA A 545 19.42 -15.86 29.40
C ALA A 545 18.06 -16.58 29.32
N LYS A 546 17.02 -16.07 29.99
CA LYS A 546 15.66 -16.62 29.98
C LYS A 546 14.73 -15.94 28.97
N LEU A 547 15.18 -14.82 28.39
CA LEU A 547 14.40 -14.06 27.42
C LEU A 547 14.34 -14.80 26.08
N ILE A 548 13.24 -14.62 25.36
CA ILE A 548 13.16 -14.99 23.95
C ILE A 548 14.12 -14.14 23.12
N GLN A 549 14.49 -14.62 21.92
CA GLN A 549 15.51 -13.98 21.11
C GLN A 549 15.18 -12.52 20.75
N ASP A 550 13.93 -12.22 20.39
CA ASP A 550 13.51 -10.85 20.03
C ASP A 550 13.69 -9.87 21.20
N ASP A 551 13.25 -10.25 22.40
CA ASP A 551 13.39 -9.44 23.62
C ASP A 551 14.85 -9.27 24.00
N ARG A 552 15.64 -10.35 23.89
CA ARG A 552 17.08 -10.32 24.15
C ARG A 552 17.80 -9.38 23.18
N GLY A 553 17.44 -9.42 21.89
CA GLY A 553 17.96 -8.52 20.87
C GLY A 553 17.71 -7.04 21.21
N GLN A 554 16.51 -6.70 21.71
CA GLN A 554 16.20 -5.35 22.16
C GLN A 554 17.08 -4.89 23.33
N VAL A 555 17.42 -5.79 24.26
CA VAL A 555 18.35 -5.47 25.37
C VAL A 555 19.77 -5.23 24.87
N TYR A 556 20.25 -6.02 23.90
CA TYR A 556 21.55 -5.77 23.25
C TYR A 556 21.56 -4.44 22.48
N GLU A 557 20.47 -4.10 21.79
CA GLU A 557 20.29 -2.79 21.15
C GLU A 557 20.35 -1.65 22.18
N ALA A 558 19.65 -1.80 23.30
CA ALA A 558 19.64 -0.85 24.41
C ALA A 558 21.06 -0.58 24.93
N ILE A 559 21.81 -1.64 25.21
CA ILE A 559 23.20 -1.55 25.69
C ILE A 559 24.10 -0.87 24.65
N ALA A 560 23.90 -1.16 23.36
CA ALA A 560 24.67 -0.54 22.30
C ALA A 560 24.46 0.98 22.23
N TYR A 561 23.25 1.49 22.48
CA TYR A 561 23.01 2.94 22.58
C TYR A 561 23.79 3.58 23.74
N VAL A 562 23.82 2.94 24.91
CA VAL A 562 24.61 3.43 26.06
C VAL A 562 26.09 3.44 25.72
N ILE A 563 26.62 2.36 25.14
CA ILE A 563 28.03 2.27 24.70
C ILE A 563 28.36 3.38 23.69
N SER A 564 27.45 3.68 22.75
CA SER A 564 27.65 4.72 21.73
C SER A 564 27.80 6.13 22.31
N ALA A 565 27.33 6.38 23.54
CA ALA A 565 27.45 7.66 24.23
C ALA A 565 28.73 7.80 25.07
N MET A 566 29.46 6.71 25.28
CA MET A 566 30.66 6.69 26.12
C MET A 566 31.88 7.31 25.40
N PRO A 567 32.90 7.77 26.16
CA PRO A 567 34.19 8.12 25.58
C PRO A 567 34.81 6.94 24.83
N MET A 568 35.40 7.23 23.67
CA MET A 568 35.95 6.26 22.71
C MET A 568 36.68 5.05 23.33
N ALA A 569 37.61 5.29 24.26
CA ALA A 569 38.41 4.24 24.87
C ALA A 569 37.56 3.28 25.71
N GLN A 570 36.65 3.82 26.52
CA GLN A 570 35.74 3.03 27.37
C GLN A 570 34.70 2.31 26.50
N ALA A 571 34.16 2.99 25.49
CA ALA A 571 33.19 2.43 24.57
C ALA A 571 33.75 1.21 23.83
N ALA A 572 34.99 1.30 23.34
CA ALA A 572 35.66 0.21 22.66
C ALA A 572 35.99 -0.96 23.59
N GLU A 573 36.36 -0.69 24.85
CA GLU A 573 36.56 -1.72 25.87
C GLU A 573 35.25 -2.42 26.22
N SER A 574 34.16 -1.68 26.43
CA SER A 574 32.84 -2.25 26.69
C SER A 574 32.35 -3.10 25.52
N LEU A 575 32.40 -2.58 24.28
CA LEU A 575 32.01 -3.37 23.09
C LEU A 575 32.84 -4.65 22.97
N ARG A 576 34.15 -4.58 23.28
CA ARG A 576 35.01 -5.75 23.27
C ARG A 576 34.53 -6.81 24.26
N THR A 577 34.14 -6.44 25.48
CA THR A 577 33.62 -7.39 26.48
C THR A 577 32.45 -8.19 25.93
N PHE A 578 31.42 -7.52 25.40
CA PHE A 578 30.25 -8.19 24.83
C PHE A 578 30.56 -8.99 23.56
N SER A 579 31.40 -8.44 22.68
CA SER A 579 31.73 -9.08 21.40
C SER A 579 32.58 -10.35 21.58
N VAL A 580 33.47 -10.36 22.58
CA VAL A 580 34.35 -11.52 22.86
C VAL A 580 33.53 -12.73 23.30
N ASP A 581 32.51 -12.55 24.13
CA ASP A 581 31.67 -13.65 24.59
C ASP A 581 30.90 -14.30 23.41
N ILE A 582 30.39 -13.48 22.50
CA ILE A 582 29.71 -13.95 21.28
C ILE A 582 30.70 -14.65 20.33
N LEU A 583 31.87 -14.05 20.07
CA LEU A 583 32.89 -14.66 19.22
C LEU A 583 33.43 -15.97 19.81
N ALA A 584 33.53 -16.08 21.14
CA ALA A 584 33.91 -17.31 21.81
C ALA A 584 32.89 -18.44 21.58
N GLN A 585 31.58 -18.13 21.60
CA GLN A 585 30.53 -19.10 21.25
C GLN A 585 30.65 -19.58 19.81
N ILE A 586 30.86 -18.67 18.86
CA ILE A 586 31.07 -19.00 17.43
C ILE A 586 32.33 -19.87 17.26
N HIS A 587 33.42 -19.53 17.94
CA HIS A 587 34.66 -20.30 17.88
C HIS A 587 34.49 -21.71 18.46
N ALA A 588 33.79 -21.84 19.59
CA ALA A 588 33.49 -23.14 20.20
C ALA A 588 32.62 -24.01 19.28
N ALA A 589 31.59 -23.42 18.65
CA ALA A 589 30.75 -24.08 17.66
C ALA A 589 31.56 -24.56 16.44
N THR A 590 32.48 -23.72 15.95
CA THR A 590 33.34 -24.04 14.80
C THR A 590 34.22 -25.25 15.07
N ASN A 591 34.80 -25.34 16.27
CA ASN A 591 35.72 -26.42 16.65
C ASN A 591 35.01 -27.73 17.05
N LYS A 592 33.70 -27.71 17.26
CA LYS A 592 32.94 -28.91 17.63
C LYS A 592 32.82 -29.88 16.44
N PRO A 593 33.06 -31.19 16.59
CA PRO A 593 33.05 -32.14 15.47
C PRO A 593 31.66 -32.27 14.81
N SER A 594 30.58 -32.14 15.58
CA SER A 594 29.21 -32.13 15.10
C SER A 594 28.39 -31.14 15.95
N ILE A 595 27.57 -30.32 15.29
CA ILE A 595 26.68 -29.34 15.93
C ILE A 595 25.24 -29.71 15.59
N THR A 596 24.34 -29.60 16.57
CA THR A 596 22.91 -29.82 16.31
C THR A 596 22.29 -28.58 15.64
N LYS A 597 21.11 -28.73 15.03
CA LYS A 597 20.39 -27.59 14.46
C LYS A 597 20.06 -26.52 15.51
N GLN A 598 19.66 -26.94 16.73
CA GLN A 598 19.38 -26.03 17.85
C GLN A 598 20.63 -25.28 18.30
N GLU A 599 21.78 -25.95 18.38
CA GLU A 599 23.04 -25.29 18.72
C GLU A 599 23.47 -24.29 17.64
N LEU A 600 23.21 -24.59 16.37
CA LEU A 600 23.48 -23.68 15.26
C LEU A 600 22.54 -22.46 15.27
N GLU A 601 21.29 -22.65 15.67
CA GLU A 601 20.31 -21.58 15.89
C GLU A 601 20.75 -20.64 17.01
N VAL A 602 21.21 -21.17 18.15
CA VAL A 602 21.77 -20.36 19.26
C VAL A 602 22.97 -19.51 18.79
N VAL A 603 23.84 -20.06 17.94
CA VAL A 603 24.95 -19.30 17.35
C VAL A 603 24.45 -18.24 16.37
N GLY A 604 23.43 -18.58 15.57
CA GLY A 604 22.74 -17.62 14.70
C GLY A 604 22.15 -16.46 15.48
N ASP A 605 21.55 -16.72 16.64
CA ASP A 605 20.96 -15.71 17.52
C ASP A 605 22.02 -14.84 18.19
N ALA A 606 23.17 -15.43 18.52
CA ALA A 606 24.34 -14.69 19.02
C ALA A 606 24.91 -13.76 17.94
N LEU A 607 24.96 -14.21 16.67
CA LEU A 607 25.35 -13.37 15.53
C LEU A 607 24.40 -12.18 15.35
N GLU A 608 23.09 -12.38 15.50
CA GLU A 608 22.09 -11.31 15.43
C GLU A 608 22.26 -10.29 16.56
N ASN A 609 22.54 -10.73 17.79
CA ASN A 609 22.86 -9.83 18.91
C ASN A 609 24.09 -8.96 18.59
N LEU A 610 25.14 -9.56 18.03
CA LEU A 610 26.34 -8.83 17.61
C LEU A 610 26.04 -7.88 16.44
N GLU A 611 25.23 -8.29 15.47
CA GLU A 611 24.80 -7.44 14.36
C GLU A 611 24.14 -6.17 14.87
N VAL A 612 23.16 -6.31 15.76
CA VAL A 612 22.40 -5.19 16.34
C VAL A 612 23.33 -4.21 17.06
N MET A 613 24.27 -4.72 17.88
CA MET A 613 25.24 -3.86 18.55
C MET A 613 26.11 -3.07 17.57
N LEU A 614 26.65 -3.75 16.55
CA LEU A 614 27.51 -3.13 15.53
C LEU A 614 26.73 -2.12 14.67
N HIS A 615 25.45 -2.39 14.41
CA HIS A 615 24.56 -1.50 13.67
C HIS A 615 24.35 -0.17 14.39
N VAL A 616 24.13 -0.19 15.71
CA VAL A 616 23.88 1.01 16.52
C VAL A 616 25.16 1.84 16.70
N ILE A 617 26.29 1.20 17.00
CA ILE A 617 27.52 1.93 17.34
C ILE A 617 28.15 2.62 16.12
N GLN A 618 28.09 1.99 14.94
CA GLN A 618 28.57 2.49 13.62
C GLN A 618 30.06 2.90 13.49
N GLY A 619 30.76 3.24 14.58
CA GLY A 619 32.17 3.60 14.60
C GLY A 619 32.57 4.38 15.87
N PHE A 620 33.87 4.60 16.05
CA PHE A 620 34.45 5.25 17.24
C PHE A 620 35.25 6.52 16.88
N GLY A 621 34.81 7.29 15.87
CA GLY A 621 35.58 8.43 15.33
C GLY A 621 36.62 8.01 14.29
N GLU A 622 37.65 8.85 14.06
CA GLU A 622 38.64 8.64 12.97
C GLU A 622 39.71 7.59 13.30
N GLU A 623 40.05 7.38 14.58
CA GLU A 623 41.11 6.45 15.01
C GLU A 623 40.62 5.53 16.13
N LEU A 624 40.83 4.22 15.97
CA LEU A 624 40.53 3.24 17.02
C LEU A 624 41.60 3.25 18.13
N PRO A 625 41.22 3.00 19.39
CA PRO A 625 42.19 2.81 20.47
C PRO A 625 43.23 1.74 20.11
N PRO A 626 44.52 1.90 20.49
CA PRO A 626 45.57 0.92 20.20
C PRO A 626 45.23 -0.51 20.63
N ALA A 627 44.50 -0.67 21.74
CA ALA A 627 44.03 -1.96 22.25
C ALA A 627 43.05 -2.71 21.33
N CYS A 628 42.46 -2.02 20.34
CA CYS A 628 41.42 -2.54 19.45
C CYS A 628 41.89 -2.65 17.98
N GLN A 629 43.15 -2.29 17.68
CA GLN A 629 43.66 -2.28 16.30
C GLN A 629 43.72 -3.68 15.65
N THR A 630 43.98 -4.74 16.44
CA THR A 630 44.01 -6.12 15.92
C THR A 630 42.63 -6.78 15.89
N SER A 631 41.65 -6.25 16.61
CA SER A 631 40.34 -6.88 16.83
C SER A 631 39.59 -7.19 15.53
N CYS A 632 39.75 -6.35 14.50
CA CYS A 632 39.16 -6.60 13.18
C CYS A 632 39.67 -7.90 12.55
N ARG A 633 40.99 -8.13 12.61
CA ARG A 633 41.62 -9.33 12.03
C ARG A 633 41.29 -10.56 12.85
N ASP A 634 41.27 -10.44 14.18
CA ASP A 634 40.97 -11.54 15.08
C ASP A 634 39.51 -12.00 14.91
N ALA A 635 38.56 -11.06 14.87
CA ALA A 635 37.15 -11.36 14.60
C ALA A 635 36.96 -11.99 13.21
N TRP A 636 37.63 -11.46 12.17
CA TRP A 636 37.58 -12.05 10.83
C TRP A 636 38.03 -13.51 10.80
N ASN A 637 39.12 -13.85 11.47
CA ASN A 637 39.61 -15.23 11.49
C ASN A 637 38.59 -16.21 12.09
N VAL A 638 37.84 -15.78 13.12
CA VAL A 638 36.77 -16.58 13.72
C VAL A 638 35.61 -16.76 12.72
N LEU A 639 35.16 -15.68 12.10
CA LEU A 639 34.04 -15.70 11.15
C LEU A 639 34.37 -16.45 9.85
N ASP A 640 35.61 -16.33 9.34
CA ASP A 640 36.07 -17.06 8.16
C ASP A 640 36.06 -18.57 8.40
N ALA A 641 36.61 -19.03 9.52
CA ALA A 641 36.61 -20.43 9.89
C ALA A 641 35.19 -20.99 10.04
N PHE A 642 34.27 -20.18 10.57
CA PHE A 642 32.86 -20.54 10.69
C PHE A 642 32.16 -20.65 9.34
N LEU A 643 32.35 -19.65 8.45
CA LEU A 643 31.80 -19.65 7.08
C LEU A 643 32.32 -20.81 6.23
N VAL A 644 33.58 -21.23 6.40
CA VAL A 644 34.12 -22.41 5.71
C VAL A 644 33.30 -23.66 6.00
N LYS A 645 32.84 -23.81 7.25
CA LYS A 645 32.18 -25.03 7.72
C LYS A 645 30.67 -24.99 7.55
N TYR A 646 30.05 -23.82 7.76
CA TYR A 646 28.60 -23.66 7.84
C TYR A 646 28.02 -22.67 6.82
N GLY A 647 28.84 -22.05 5.98
CA GLY A 647 28.38 -21.06 4.99
C GLY A 647 27.53 -21.62 3.84
N ALA A 648 27.30 -22.93 3.80
CA ALA A 648 26.31 -23.54 2.90
C ALA A 648 24.86 -23.38 3.41
N ASP A 649 24.67 -23.20 4.72
CA ASP A 649 23.37 -22.85 5.29
C ASP A 649 23.08 -21.37 5.04
N TYR A 650 21.96 -21.08 4.36
CA TYR A 650 21.60 -19.72 3.95
C TYR A 650 21.42 -18.78 5.14
N ASN A 651 20.69 -19.20 6.18
CA ASN A 651 20.40 -18.33 7.33
C ASN A 651 21.68 -17.95 8.08
N ILE A 652 22.60 -18.91 8.22
CA ILE A 652 23.88 -18.67 8.88
C ILE A 652 24.81 -17.83 8.02
N ALA A 653 24.89 -18.10 6.71
CA ALA A 653 25.68 -17.29 5.79
C ALA A 653 25.21 -15.84 5.77
N GLU A 654 23.90 -15.61 5.74
CA GLU A 654 23.31 -14.28 5.73
C GLU A 654 23.61 -13.52 7.03
N ARG A 655 23.23 -14.08 8.19
CA ARG A 655 23.50 -13.46 9.50
C ARG A 655 24.99 -13.16 9.71
N THR A 656 25.87 -14.09 9.32
CA THR A 656 27.32 -13.89 9.41
C THR A 656 27.79 -12.74 8.51
N THR A 657 27.27 -12.63 7.28
CA THR A 657 27.72 -11.56 6.39
C THR A 657 27.13 -10.20 6.76
N ARG A 658 25.96 -10.14 7.41
CA ARG A 658 25.46 -8.92 8.04
C ARG A 658 26.38 -8.43 9.16
N VAL A 659 26.85 -9.32 10.04
CA VAL A 659 27.87 -9.00 11.05
C VAL A 659 29.14 -8.47 10.38
N ILE A 660 29.64 -9.12 9.32
CA ILE A 660 30.81 -8.65 8.57
C ILE A 660 30.57 -7.25 7.97
N ARG A 661 29.39 -7.01 7.40
CA ARG A 661 29.00 -5.72 6.81
C ARG A 661 29.03 -4.59 7.84
N HIS A 662 28.46 -4.82 9.02
CA HIS A 662 28.45 -3.83 10.10
C HIS A 662 29.84 -3.69 10.74
N GLY A 663 30.58 -4.79 10.90
CA GLY A 663 31.96 -4.78 11.37
C GLY A 663 32.89 -3.97 10.47
N ILE A 664 32.82 -4.15 9.15
CA ILE A 664 33.60 -3.34 8.20
C ILE A 664 33.24 -1.86 8.35
N THR A 665 31.98 -1.53 8.61
CA THR A 665 31.53 -0.15 8.83
C THR A 665 32.18 0.41 10.11
N LEU A 666 32.04 -0.28 11.25
CA LEU A 666 32.63 0.05 12.55
C LEU A 666 34.14 0.31 12.45
N PHE A 667 34.89 -0.60 11.82
CA PHE A 667 36.35 -0.54 11.78
C PHE A 667 36.93 0.52 10.83
N GLY A 668 36.12 1.29 10.11
CA GLY A 668 36.70 2.39 9.32
C GLY A 668 37.75 1.91 8.31
N ASP A 669 38.80 2.70 8.16
CA ASP A 669 39.95 2.40 7.30
C ASP A 669 40.84 1.27 7.87
N THR A 670 40.72 0.92 9.15
CA THR A 670 41.50 -0.19 9.74
C THR A 670 41.06 -1.57 9.25
N ALA A 671 39.88 -1.67 8.63
CA ALA A 671 39.41 -2.91 8.00
C ALA A 671 40.15 -3.23 6.68
N LEU A 672 40.86 -2.27 6.06
CA LEU A 672 41.49 -2.42 4.74
C LEU A 672 42.34 -3.70 4.56
N PRO A 673 43.14 -4.15 5.55
CA PRO A 673 43.90 -5.40 5.42
C PRO A 673 43.03 -6.66 5.35
N VAL A 674 41.82 -6.62 5.92
CA VAL A 674 40.87 -7.74 5.99
C VAL A 674 39.97 -7.78 4.75
N VAL A 675 39.66 -6.64 4.13
CA VAL A 675 38.72 -6.59 2.99
C VAL A 675 39.08 -7.54 1.84
N PRO A 676 40.36 -7.67 1.40
CA PRO A 676 40.70 -8.63 0.35
C PRO A 676 40.39 -10.08 0.73
N LEU A 677 40.52 -10.45 2.01
CA LEU A 677 40.20 -11.79 2.52
C LEU A 677 38.69 -12.02 2.50
N VAL A 678 37.92 -11.03 2.93
CA VAL A 678 36.45 -11.04 2.87
C VAL A 678 35.99 -11.26 1.43
N VAL A 679 36.48 -10.45 0.50
CA VAL A 679 36.12 -10.56 -0.93
C VAL A 679 36.44 -11.94 -1.49
N ALA A 680 37.60 -12.51 -1.13
CA ALA A 680 37.97 -13.86 -1.57
C ALA A 680 37.01 -14.94 -1.03
N ARG A 681 36.69 -14.91 0.27
CA ARG A 681 35.73 -15.84 0.90
C ARG A 681 34.35 -15.72 0.26
N MET A 682 33.86 -14.50 0.11
CA MET A 682 32.54 -14.19 -0.45
C MET A 682 32.42 -14.68 -1.90
N SER A 683 33.47 -14.51 -2.71
CA SER A 683 33.50 -15.02 -4.09
C SER A 683 33.44 -16.55 -4.12
N PHE A 684 34.24 -17.23 -3.29
CA PHE A 684 34.23 -18.68 -3.21
C PHE A 684 32.88 -19.24 -2.72
N ALA A 685 32.30 -18.60 -1.70
CA ALA A 685 30.99 -19.00 -1.18
C ALA A 685 29.90 -18.84 -2.25
N PHE A 686 29.90 -17.72 -2.99
CA PHE A 686 28.98 -17.48 -4.09
C PHE A 686 29.08 -18.54 -5.19
N GLU A 687 30.30 -18.86 -5.62
CA GLU A 687 30.52 -19.91 -6.63
C GLU A 687 30.00 -21.27 -6.17
N ALA A 688 30.06 -21.56 -4.86
CA ALA A 688 29.60 -22.82 -4.31
C ALA A 688 28.07 -22.88 -4.08
N THR A 689 27.43 -21.77 -3.70
CA THR A 689 26.02 -21.78 -3.23
C THR A 689 25.06 -20.96 -4.08
N GLY A 690 25.54 -19.94 -4.79
CA GLY A 690 24.71 -18.98 -5.54
C GLY A 690 24.00 -17.93 -4.68
N TYR A 691 24.32 -17.79 -3.39
CA TYR A 691 23.63 -16.84 -2.50
C TYR A 691 24.03 -15.37 -2.77
N PRO A 692 23.08 -14.47 -3.10
CA PRO A 692 23.38 -13.11 -3.56
C PRO A 692 23.86 -12.15 -2.46
N GLU A 693 23.70 -12.53 -1.20
CA GLU A 693 23.97 -11.68 -0.04
C GLU A 693 25.46 -11.68 0.28
N LEU A 694 26.16 -10.72 -0.30
CA LEU A 694 27.59 -10.55 -0.04
C LEU A 694 27.86 -9.05 0.22
N PRO A 695 28.65 -8.71 1.25
CA PRO A 695 28.97 -7.32 1.62
C PRO A 695 29.89 -6.61 0.60
N LEU A 696 29.97 -7.14 -0.62
CA LEU A 696 30.85 -6.70 -1.71
C LEU A 696 30.68 -5.21 -2.00
N ASP A 697 29.45 -4.69 -2.13
CA ASP A 697 29.25 -3.25 -2.43
C ASP A 697 29.91 -2.33 -1.37
N ARG A 698 29.70 -2.59 -0.07
CA ARG A 698 30.33 -1.80 1.00
C ARG A 698 31.84 -2.00 1.08
N CYS A 699 32.32 -3.23 0.91
CA CYS A 699 33.75 -3.53 0.82
C CYS A 699 34.42 -2.71 -0.30
N ILE A 700 33.75 -2.61 -1.45
CA ILE A 700 34.25 -1.92 -2.63
C ILE A 700 34.21 -0.40 -2.46
N ARG A 701 33.12 0.17 -1.90
CA ARG A 701 33.05 1.60 -1.57
C ARG A 701 34.18 2.02 -0.61
N LYS A 702 34.60 1.15 0.29
CA LYS A 702 35.65 1.45 1.29
C LYS A 702 37.08 1.27 0.79
N ILE A 703 37.34 0.28 -0.06
CA ILE A 703 38.63 0.16 -0.77
C ILE A 703 38.87 1.37 -1.68
N HIS A 704 37.81 2.07 -2.11
CA HIS A 704 37.88 3.22 -3.01
C HIS A 704 37.21 4.48 -2.43
N LYS A 705 37.93 5.19 -1.56
CA LYS A 705 37.74 6.64 -1.29
C LYS A 705 37.92 7.54 -2.55
N GLN A 706 38.03 6.95 -3.75
CA GLN A 706 37.85 7.61 -5.03
C GLN A 706 36.88 6.82 -5.92
N ARG A 707 35.62 7.29 -5.92
CA ARG A 707 34.69 7.34 -7.07
C ARG A 707 34.20 6.00 -7.66
N SER A 708 32.89 5.90 -7.70
CA SER A 708 32.01 4.72 -7.79
C SER A 708 32.07 3.86 -9.07
N ILE A 709 32.78 4.28 -10.11
CA ILE A 709 32.82 3.53 -11.38
C ILE A 709 33.92 2.45 -11.42
N ALA A 710 35.02 2.66 -10.70
CA ALA A 710 36.09 1.67 -10.62
C ALA A 710 35.63 0.35 -9.97
N ALA A 711 34.59 0.41 -9.13
CA ALA A 711 33.92 -0.70 -8.48
C ALA A 711 33.26 -1.67 -9.48
N ALA A 712 32.38 -1.15 -10.33
CA ALA A 712 31.67 -1.92 -11.35
C ALA A 712 32.62 -2.51 -12.40
N ILE A 713 33.73 -1.81 -12.68
CA ILE A 713 34.75 -2.25 -13.63
C ILE A 713 35.72 -3.26 -13.01
N GLN A 714 36.04 -3.21 -11.70
CA GLN A 714 37.00 -4.13 -11.08
C GLN A 714 36.40 -5.45 -10.59
N VAL A 715 35.15 -5.49 -10.13
CA VAL A 715 34.44 -6.76 -9.82
C VAL A 715 34.35 -7.63 -11.08
N SER A 716 34.02 -6.97 -12.18
CA SER A 716 34.09 -7.43 -13.55
C SER A 716 35.47 -7.96 -13.96
N GLN A 717 36.57 -7.36 -13.47
CA GLN A 717 37.94 -7.77 -13.82
C GLN A 717 38.47 -9.01 -13.08
N ARG A 718 37.91 -9.40 -11.92
CA ARG A 718 38.41 -10.57 -11.16
C ARG A 718 37.66 -11.88 -11.40
N HIS A 719 36.51 -11.83 -12.08
CA HIS A 719 35.79 -13.02 -12.55
C HIS A 719 36.51 -13.77 -13.69
N SER A 720 37.54 -13.18 -14.30
CA SER A 720 38.41 -13.88 -15.25
C SER A 720 39.70 -14.31 -14.54
N GLY A 721 39.70 -15.53 -14.03
CA GLY A 721 40.90 -16.13 -13.44
C GLY A 721 42.06 -16.17 -14.43
N ARG A 722 43.03 -15.27 -14.28
CA ARG A 722 44.44 -15.46 -14.63
C ARG A 722 45.29 -14.33 -14.07
N HIS A 723 46.33 -14.72 -13.33
CA HIS A 723 47.39 -13.84 -12.84
C HIS A 723 48.05 -13.03 -13.96
N GLY A 724 48.33 -11.76 -13.67
CA GLY A 724 49.45 -11.02 -14.26
C GLY A 724 49.11 -10.16 -15.49
N ARG A 725 49.35 -8.85 -15.31
CA ARG A 725 49.23 -7.71 -16.26
C ARG A 725 47.82 -7.12 -16.33
N LEU A 726 47.73 -5.83 -15.98
CA LEU A 726 46.61 -4.97 -16.36
C LEU A 726 46.63 -4.78 -17.88
N PRO A 727 45.52 -5.06 -18.59
CA PRO A 727 45.27 -4.44 -19.88
C PRO A 727 43.98 -3.59 -19.79
N SER A 728 43.99 -2.52 -20.55
CA SER A 728 42.90 -1.58 -20.82
C SER A 728 41.65 -2.18 -21.49
N ASP A 729 41.44 -3.50 -21.43
CA ASP A 729 40.33 -4.23 -22.07
C ASP A 729 39.61 -5.12 -21.04
N SER A 730 38.68 -4.55 -20.27
CA SER A 730 37.78 -5.36 -19.42
C SER A 730 36.52 -5.73 -20.21
N SER A 731 36.36 -7.01 -20.55
CA SER A 731 35.16 -7.56 -21.20
C SER A 731 33.89 -7.51 -20.34
N ALA A 732 34.03 -7.19 -19.06
CA ALA A 732 32.96 -7.37 -18.09
C ALA A 732 32.17 -6.09 -17.77
N PHE A 733 32.70 -4.88 -18.03
CA PHE A 733 31.85 -3.67 -18.01
C PHE A 733 30.75 -3.70 -19.09
N PRO A 734 31.04 -4.03 -20.37
CA PRO A 734 29.98 -4.23 -21.36
C PRO A 734 28.99 -5.33 -20.98
N LEU A 735 29.46 -6.40 -20.33
CA LEU A 735 28.58 -7.48 -19.85
C LEU A 735 27.67 -7.00 -18.71
N ALA A 736 28.22 -6.32 -17.70
CA ALA A 736 27.47 -5.76 -16.58
C ALA A 736 26.44 -4.74 -17.05
N PHE A 737 26.80 -3.88 -18.01
CA PHE A 737 25.89 -2.91 -18.63
C PHE A 737 24.71 -3.62 -19.31
N ARG A 738 24.96 -4.68 -20.09
CA ARG A 738 23.90 -5.47 -20.74
C ARG A 738 23.07 -6.29 -19.74
N THR A 739 23.68 -6.82 -18.69
CA THR A 739 22.95 -7.53 -17.62
C THR A 739 22.03 -6.58 -16.87
N ALA A 740 22.50 -5.39 -16.51
CA ALA A 740 21.66 -4.36 -15.90
C ALA A 740 20.54 -3.87 -16.83
N MET A 741 20.80 -3.80 -18.14
CA MET A 741 19.78 -3.51 -19.15
C MET A 741 18.68 -4.58 -19.16
N ALA A 742 19.06 -5.86 -19.14
CA ALA A 742 18.10 -6.96 -19.06
C ALA A 742 17.37 -7.00 -17.71
N ALA A 743 18.03 -6.62 -16.62
CA ALA A 743 17.44 -6.56 -15.29
C ALA A 743 16.31 -5.52 -15.18
N MET A 744 16.38 -4.42 -15.96
CA MET A 744 15.28 -3.45 -16.08
C MET A 744 14.00 -4.05 -16.69
N THR A 745 14.07 -5.21 -17.37
CA THR A 745 12.88 -5.86 -17.94
C THR A 745 12.26 -6.90 -17.01
N MET A 746 12.77 -7.05 -15.78
CA MET A 746 12.21 -7.97 -14.79
C MET A 746 11.00 -7.37 -14.08
N VAL A 747 10.15 -8.22 -13.50
CA VAL A 747 8.92 -7.79 -12.79
C VAL A 747 9.21 -7.29 -11.36
N HIS A 748 10.36 -7.66 -10.78
CA HIS A 748 10.67 -7.37 -9.39
C HIS A 748 11.16 -5.91 -9.20
N THR A 749 10.39 -5.12 -8.47
CA THR A 749 10.63 -3.69 -8.20
C THR A 749 12.05 -3.38 -7.72
N ASP A 750 12.57 -4.13 -6.75
CA ASP A 750 13.92 -3.88 -6.20
C ASP A 750 15.04 -4.05 -7.23
N ILE A 751 14.89 -5.00 -8.17
CA ILE A 751 15.87 -5.24 -9.24
C ILE A 751 15.85 -4.07 -10.24
N ILE A 752 14.66 -3.54 -10.53
CA ILE A 752 14.50 -2.37 -11.40
C ILE A 752 15.17 -1.15 -10.75
N PHE A 753 14.90 -0.88 -9.46
CA PHE A 753 15.52 0.23 -8.74
C PHE A 753 17.05 0.11 -8.71
N ALA A 754 17.58 -1.06 -8.34
CA ALA A 754 19.03 -1.27 -8.33
C ALA A 754 19.68 -1.07 -9.70
N SER A 755 19.00 -1.46 -10.78
CA SER A 755 19.48 -1.29 -12.15
C SER A 755 19.45 0.18 -12.58
N LEU A 756 18.36 0.90 -12.29
CA LEU A 756 18.23 2.32 -12.58
C LEU A 756 19.25 3.15 -11.79
N ASP A 757 19.45 2.84 -10.51
CA ASP A 757 20.45 3.51 -9.67
C ASP A 757 21.86 3.30 -10.21
N LEU A 758 22.18 2.09 -10.70
CA LEU A 758 23.45 1.81 -11.37
C LEU A 758 23.62 2.67 -12.63
N PHE A 759 22.61 2.77 -13.49
CA PHE A 759 22.68 3.63 -14.68
C PHE A 759 22.77 5.11 -14.35
N HIS A 760 22.03 5.57 -13.34
CA HIS A 760 22.12 6.94 -12.84
C HIS A 760 23.55 7.23 -12.38
N LEU A 761 24.12 6.37 -11.53
CA LEU A 761 25.48 6.48 -11.02
C LEU A 761 26.54 6.49 -12.12
N ILE A 762 26.38 5.68 -13.17
CA ILE A 762 27.31 5.63 -14.31
C ILE A 762 27.21 6.92 -15.13
N LEU A 763 25.99 7.35 -15.49
CA LEU A 763 25.77 8.41 -16.47
C LEU A 763 25.88 9.83 -15.88
N THR A 764 25.70 10.00 -14.58
CA THR A 764 25.90 11.28 -13.88
C THR A 764 27.26 11.40 -13.21
N HIS A 765 28.16 10.43 -13.43
CA HIS A 765 29.47 10.45 -12.82
C HIS A 765 30.32 11.62 -13.32
N GLU A 766 31.12 12.18 -12.41
CA GLU A 766 31.96 13.35 -12.72
C GLU A 766 32.95 13.15 -13.88
N CYS A 767 33.31 11.91 -14.23
CA CYS A 767 34.19 11.65 -15.38
C CYS A 767 33.54 11.99 -16.72
N LEU A 768 32.22 12.06 -16.77
CA LEU A 768 31.46 12.46 -17.95
C LEU A 768 31.12 13.96 -17.95
N ASN A 769 31.50 14.72 -16.92
CA ASN A 769 31.16 16.13 -16.83
C ASN A 769 31.80 16.92 -18.00
N PRO A 770 31.01 17.58 -18.87
CA PRO A 770 31.54 18.35 -20.00
C PRO A 770 32.31 19.60 -19.57
N ASN A 771 32.11 20.11 -18.35
CA ASN A 771 32.76 21.30 -17.80
C ASN A 771 33.36 21.01 -16.41
N PRO A 772 34.55 20.36 -16.33
CA PRO A 772 35.17 20.05 -15.05
C PRO A 772 35.69 21.32 -14.36
N SER A 773 35.34 21.50 -13.08
CA SER A 773 35.77 22.64 -12.26
C SER A 773 37.19 22.49 -11.66
N ALA A 774 37.84 21.35 -11.86
CA ALA A 774 39.14 20.97 -11.28
C ALA A 774 39.95 20.09 -12.26
N PRO A 775 41.28 19.95 -12.09
CA PRO A 775 42.08 19.04 -12.91
C PRO A 775 41.55 17.59 -12.80
N THR A 776 41.21 17.00 -13.94
CA THR A 776 40.62 15.66 -14.02
C THR A 776 41.62 14.59 -13.56
N PRO A 777 41.22 13.67 -12.67
CA PRO A 777 42.07 12.56 -12.25
C PRO A 777 42.60 11.72 -13.43
N PRO A 778 43.81 11.16 -13.38
CA PRO A 778 44.44 10.48 -14.51
C PRO A 778 43.68 9.24 -15.01
N LYS A 779 42.82 8.64 -14.19
CA LYS A 779 41.97 7.50 -14.58
C LYS A 779 40.65 7.90 -15.26
N PHE A 780 40.23 9.15 -15.13
CA PHE A 780 38.94 9.61 -15.67
C PHE A 780 38.82 9.43 -17.19
N PRO A 781 39.82 9.81 -18.01
CA PRO A 781 39.75 9.59 -19.45
C PRO A 781 39.55 8.13 -19.83
N ILE A 782 40.11 7.19 -19.06
CA ILE A 782 39.95 5.74 -19.29
C ILE A 782 38.48 5.32 -19.04
N TYR A 783 37.88 5.80 -17.96
CA TYR A 783 36.47 5.52 -17.64
C TYR A 783 35.54 6.16 -18.67
N THR A 784 35.78 7.41 -19.02
CA THR A 784 35.00 8.14 -20.03
C THR A 784 35.03 7.40 -21.37
N SER A 785 36.22 6.96 -21.81
CA SER A 785 36.34 6.19 -23.06
C SER A 785 35.60 4.85 -22.98
N ALA A 786 35.73 4.11 -21.88
CA ALA A 786 35.02 2.83 -21.71
C ALA A 786 33.48 3.00 -21.71
N ILE A 787 32.97 4.03 -21.03
CA ILE A 787 31.54 4.33 -20.98
C ILE A 787 31.04 4.78 -22.35
N GLN A 788 31.75 5.68 -23.02
CA GLN A 788 31.39 6.15 -24.36
C GLN A 788 31.29 4.99 -25.36
N VAL A 789 32.28 4.10 -25.40
CA VAL A 789 32.27 2.94 -26.30
C VAL A 789 31.06 2.04 -26.06
N VAL A 790 30.70 1.78 -24.80
CA VAL A 790 29.53 0.93 -24.48
C VAL A 790 28.22 1.65 -24.76
N VAL A 791 28.07 2.91 -24.37
CA VAL A 791 26.83 3.68 -24.60
C VAL A 791 26.62 3.95 -26.09
N GLU A 792 27.67 4.18 -26.88
CA GLU A 792 27.52 4.32 -28.33
C GLU A 792 27.09 3.01 -29.00
N LYS A 793 27.55 1.86 -28.49
CA LYS A 793 27.23 0.55 -29.04
C LYS A 793 25.84 0.04 -28.61
N ASP A 794 25.54 0.12 -27.32
CA ASP A 794 24.37 -0.49 -26.70
C ASP A 794 23.29 0.55 -26.32
N GLY A 795 23.54 1.86 -26.56
CA GLY A 795 22.66 2.97 -26.16
C GLY A 795 21.29 2.98 -26.80
N PHE A 796 21.16 2.51 -28.04
CA PHE A 796 19.86 2.34 -28.69
C PHE A 796 18.96 1.38 -27.89
N GLN A 797 19.49 0.20 -27.55
CA GLN A 797 18.76 -0.83 -26.83
C GLN A 797 18.53 -0.42 -25.37
N PHE A 798 19.49 0.25 -24.75
CA PHE A 798 19.33 0.86 -23.43
C PHE A 798 18.16 1.87 -23.39
N LEU A 799 18.12 2.80 -24.36
CA LEU A 799 17.03 3.77 -24.49
C LEU A 799 15.68 3.08 -24.72
N SER A 800 15.66 2.00 -25.49
CA SER A 800 14.47 1.17 -25.70
C SER A 800 13.96 0.56 -24.40
N TYR A 801 14.82 -0.05 -23.58
CA TYR A 801 14.39 -0.63 -22.31
C TYR A 801 13.98 0.45 -21.29
N LEU A 802 14.69 1.58 -21.25
CA LEU A 802 14.37 2.69 -20.37
C LEU A 802 12.98 3.28 -20.68
N LEU A 803 12.68 3.51 -21.95
CA LEU A 803 11.36 4.03 -22.36
C LEU A 803 10.26 2.99 -22.27
N ASN A 804 10.52 1.73 -22.63
CA ASN A 804 9.54 0.66 -22.49
C ASN A 804 9.18 0.42 -21.02
N GLY A 805 10.16 0.47 -20.12
CA GLY A 805 9.94 0.42 -18.68
C GLY A 805 9.12 1.60 -18.16
N LEU A 806 9.47 2.84 -18.58
CA LEU A 806 8.76 4.07 -18.20
C LEU A 806 7.27 4.02 -18.57
N VAL A 807 6.94 3.56 -19.78
CA VAL A 807 5.55 3.45 -20.26
C VAL A 807 4.87 2.14 -19.81
N GLY A 808 5.65 1.18 -19.31
CA GLY A 808 5.27 -0.18 -18.94
C GLY A 808 5.13 -0.37 -17.43
N ASP A 809 6.05 -1.11 -16.81
CA ASP A 809 5.87 -1.61 -15.42
C ASP A 809 6.88 -1.02 -14.42
N PHE A 810 7.58 0.05 -14.77
CA PHE A 810 8.46 0.70 -13.79
C PHE A 810 7.69 1.23 -12.57
N PRO A 811 8.26 1.07 -11.36
CA PRO A 811 7.69 1.62 -10.13
C PRO A 811 7.46 3.12 -10.24
N GLU A 812 6.40 3.63 -9.61
CA GLU A 812 6.02 5.04 -9.70
C GLU A 812 7.13 5.99 -9.21
N ASP A 813 7.85 5.61 -8.17
CA ASP A 813 8.89 6.44 -7.56
C ASP A 813 10.18 6.52 -8.40
N SER A 814 10.34 5.61 -9.39
CA SER A 814 11.52 5.54 -10.24
C SER A 814 11.62 6.65 -11.30
N ILE A 815 10.53 7.38 -11.55
CA ILE A 815 10.43 8.39 -12.62
C ILE A 815 11.50 9.49 -12.44
N SER A 816 11.78 9.88 -11.20
CA SER A 816 12.79 10.90 -10.89
C SER A 816 14.20 10.48 -11.34
N THR A 817 14.55 9.21 -11.12
CA THR A 817 15.80 8.59 -11.56
C THR A 817 15.84 8.48 -13.08
N VAL A 818 14.75 8.04 -13.72
CA VAL A 818 14.65 7.98 -15.20
C VAL A 818 14.84 9.35 -15.84
N VAL A 819 14.22 10.40 -15.28
CA VAL A 819 14.42 11.79 -15.74
C VAL A 819 15.89 12.18 -15.68
N SER A 820 16.57 11.84 -14.59
CA SER A 820 17.98 12.19 -14.38
C SER A 820 18.90 11.45 -15.37
N ILE A 821 18.65 10.16 -15.58
CA ILE A 821 19.33 9.32 -16.58
C ILE A 821 19.14 9.91 -17.98
N PHE A 822 17.89 10.16 -18.39
CA PHE A 822 17.57 10.61 -19.73
C PHE A 822 18.11 12.03 -19.99
N ARG A 823 18.10 12.90 -18.98
CA ARG A 823 18.77 14.20 -19.06
C ARG A 823 20.28 14.05 -19.27
N ALA A 824 20.94 13.14 -18.56
CA ALA A 824 22.37 12.88 -18.77
C ALA A 824 22.63 12.41 -20.21
N ILE A 825 21.78 11.56 -20.77
CA ILE A 825 21.85 11.14 -22.18
C ILE A 825 21.68 12.34 -23.12
N ALA A 826 20.70 13.21 -22.87
CA ALA A 826 20.44 14.39 -23.70
C ALA A 826 21.63 15.38 -23.71
N VAL A 827 22.31 15.54 -22.57
CA VAL A 827 23.51 16.39 -22.44
C VAL A 827 24.71 15.78 -23.14
N LEU A 828 24.98 14.49 -22.93
CA LEU A 828 26.23 13.84 -23.32
C LEU A 828 26.18 13.23 -24.73
N TRP A 829 25.02 12.74 -25.15
CA TRP A 829 24.79 12.02 -26.41
C TRP A 829 23.60 12.60 -27.19
N GLY A 830 23.41 13.92 -27.16
CA GLY A 830 22.26 14.59 -27.79
C GLY A 830 22.06 14.22 -29.27
N SER A 831 23.13 14.19 -30.09
CA SER A 831 23.03 13.79 -31.50
C SER A 831 22.58 12.34 -31.69
N GLN A 832 23.14 11.43 -30.89
CA GLN A 832 22.82 10.01 -30.94
C GLN A 832 21.39 9.78 -30.43
N LEU A 833 20.99 10.46 -29.35
CA LEU A 833 19.63 10.43 -28.82
C LEU A 833 18.61 10.79 -29.91
N LEU A 834 18.82 11.88 -30.64
CA LEU A 834 17.93 12.29 -31.74
C LEU A 834 17.93 11.29 -32.92
N SER A 835 19.02 10.55 -33.11
CA SER A 835 19.08 9.48 -34.12
C SER A 835 18.36 8.20 -33.70
N TRP A 836 18.42 7.84 -32.41
CA TRP A 836 17.84 6.61 -31.87
C TRP A 836 16.35 6.75 -31.59
N LEU A 837 15.94 7.91 -31.09
CA LEU A 837 14.62 8.14 -30.52
C LEU A 837 13.46 7.81 -31.48
N PRO A 838 13.47 8.20 -32.78
CA PRO A 838 12.36 7.88 -33.69
C PRO A 838 12.10 6.37 -33.80
N SER A 839 13.16 5.58 -33.97
CA SER A 839 13.05 4.13 -34.09
C SER A 839 12.71 3.45 -32.76
N VAL A 840 13.18 3.98 -31.63
CA VAL A 840 12.79 3.46 -30.31
C VAL A 840 11.30 3.70 -30.04
N LEU A 841 10.77 4.89 -30.36
CA LEU A 841 9.35 5.19 -30.15
C LEU A 841 8.45 4.26 -30.97
N GLN A 842 8.83 3.98 -32.23
CA GLN A 842 8.11 3.01 -33.07
C GLN A 842 8.06 1.59 -32.48
N GLN A 843 9.02 1.21 -31.63
CA GLN A 843 9.06 -0.08 -30.95
C GLN A 843 8.22 -0.12 -29.67
N LEU A 844 7.77 1.03 -29.17
CA LEU A 844 6.91 1.07 -27.98
C LEU A 844 5.53 0.52 -28.30
N PRO A 845 4.93 -0.30 -27.41
CA PRO A 845 3.57 -0.75 -27.59
C PRO A 845 2.62 0.46 -27.69
N ILE A 846 1.86 0.56 -28.78
CA ILE A 846 0.88 1.64 -28.99
C ILE A 846 -0.17 1.65 -27.86
N SER A 847 -0.46 0.47 -27.30
CA SER A 847 -1.32 0.29 -26.12
C SER A 847 -0.75 0.89 -24.83
N ALA A 848 0.57 1.12 -24.77
CA ALA A 848 1.25 1.71 -23.62
C ALA A 848 1.63 3.17 -23.84
N ALA A 849 1.91 3.57 -25.08
CA ALA A 849 2.24 4.94 -25.45
C ALA A 849 1.48 5.30 -26.74
N PRO A 850 0.40 6.10 -26.65
CA PRO A 850 -0.36 6.51 -27.83
C PRO A 850 0.51 7.23 -28.87
N GLN A 851 0.25 7.02 -30.17
CA GLN A 851 1.07 7.60 -31.25
C GLN A 851 1.18 9.13 -31.16
N GLN A 852 0.09 9.81 -30.76
CA GLN A 852 0.10 11.26 -30.54
C GLN A 852 1.05 11.66 -29.41
N ALA A 853 1.06 10.92 -28.30
CA ALA A 853 1.98 11.16 -27.18
C ALA A 853 3.44 10.89 -27.58
N GLN A 854 3.69 9.85 -28.39
CA GLN A 854 5.03 9.58 -28.94
C GLN A 854 5.51 10.70 -29.87
N ALA A 855 4.63 11.20 -30.76
CA ALA A 855 4.96 12.30 -31.68
C ALA A 855 5.24 13.60 -30.92
N GLN A 856 4.42 13.92 -29.92
CA GLN A 856 4.62 15.07 -29.04
C GLN A 856 5.94 14.96 -28.25
N PHE A 857 6.22 13.78 -27.69
CA PHE A 857 7.47 13.51 -26.98
C PHE A 857 8.70 13.69 -27.88
N LEU A 858 8.66 13.16 -29.11
CA LEU A 858 9.74 13.32 -30.08
C LEU A 858 9.98 14.80 -30.40
N SER A 859 8.91 15.57 -30.62
CA SER A 859 8.97 17.01 -30.88
C SER A 859 9.61 17.77 -29.71
N ASP A 860 9.12 17.53 -28.49
CA ASP A 860 9.57 18.23 -27.28
C ASP A 860 11.03 17.92 -26.93
N VAL A 861 11.45 16.65 -27.05
CA VAL A 861 12.84 16.25 -26.84
C VAL A 861 13.75 16.83 -27.94
N SER A 862 13.32 16.77 -29.21
CA SER A 862 14.09 17.34 -30.32
C SER A 862 14.33 18.83 -30.13
N LYS A 863 13.29 19.57 -29.72
CA LYS A 863 13.40 20.99 -29.41
C LYS A 863 14.35 21.24 -28.24
N ALA A 864 14.16 20.55 -27.12
CA ALA A 864 14.99 20.74 -25.93
C ALA A 864 16.48 20.45 -26.17
N VAL A 865 16.80 19.42 -26.96
CA VAL A 865 18.19 19.06 -27.31
C VAL A 865 18.79 20.09 -28.27
N ASN A 866 18.06 20.51 -29.30
CA ASN A 866 18.54 21.48 -30.29
C ASN A 866 18.74 22.88 -29.68
N ASP A 867 17.83 23.31 -28.80
CA ASP A 867 17.90 24.59 -28.10
C ASP A 867 18.90 24.56 -26.92
N LYS A 868 19.50 23.40 -26.62
CA LYS A 868 20.39 23.14 -25.47
C LYS A 868 19.73 23.40 -24.11
N GLU A 869 18.41 23.35 -24.06
CA GLU A 869 17.60 23.50 -22.84
C GLU A 869 17.32 22.12 -22.21
N TYR A 870 18.37 21.39 -21.86
CA TYR A 870 18.29 19.98 -21.43
C TYR A 870 17.40 19.75 -20.19
N ASP A 871 17.20 20.76 -19.35
CA ASP A 871 16.24 20.74 -18.24
C ASP A 871 14.80 20.47 -18.71
N LYS A 872 14.44 20.94 -19.90
CA LYS A 872 13.06 20.82 -20.42
C LYS A 872 12.69 19.40 -20.83
N VAL A 873 13.68 18.52 -21.02
CA VAL A 873 13.46 17.10 -21.30
C VAL A 873 12.66 16.40 -20.17
N LYS A 874 12.78 16.90 -18.92
CA LYS A 874 11.94 16.44 -17.80
C LYS A 874 10.45 16.56 -18.12
N TYR A 875 10.01 17.67 -18.70
CA TYR A 875 8.58 17.88 -19.00
C TYR A 875 8.09 16.91 -20.08
N ALA A 876 8.92 16.64 -21.08
CA ALA A 876 8.61 15.65 -22.12
C ALA A 876 8.40 14.25 -21.51
N ILE A 877 9.31 13.82 -20.63
CA ILE A 877 9.24 12.51 -19.94
C ILE A 877 8.01 12.41 -19.05
N LEU A 878 7.72 13.45 -18.26
CA LEU A 878 6.54 13.48 -17.40
C LEU A 878 5.25 13.48 -18.21
N SER A 879 5.22 14.19 -19.35
CA SER A 879 4.07 14.20 -20.26
C SER A 879 3.82 12.83 -20.88
N LEU A 880 4.88 12.18 -21.40
CA LEU A 880 4.80 10.82 -21.94
C LEU A 880 4.35 9.83 -20.87
N ASN A 881 4.93 9.86 -19.67
CA ASN A 881 4.54 8.97 -18.59
C ASN A 881 3.09 9.20 -18.13
N ARG A 882 2.61 10.45 -18.08
CA ARG A 882 1.20 10.74 -17.77
C ARG A 882 0.26 10.17 -18.85
N ALA A 883 0.59 10.37 -20.11
CA ALA A 883 -0.19 9.80 -21.22
C ALA A 883 -0.20 8.26 -21.15
N SER A 884 0.95 7.65 -20.85
CA SER A 884 1.08 6.20 -20.67
C SER A 884 0.41 5.67 -19.41
N ARG A 885 0.36 6.44 -18.32
CA ARG A 885 -0.41 6.10 -17.11
C ARG A 885 -1.89 6.12 -17.39
N LYS A 886 -2.41 7.17 -18.04
CA LYS A 886 -3.80 7.19 -18.51
C LYS A 886 -4.11 5.98 -19.40
N ALA A 887 -3.21 5.64 -20.33
CA ALA A 887 -3.35 4.44 -21.15
C ALA A 887 -3.24 3.11 -20.37
N ARG A 888 -2.50 3.07 -19.26
CA ARG A 888 -2.36 1.89 -18.36
C ARG A 888 -3.51 1.76 -17.38
N GLU A 889 -4.00 2.84 -16.79
CA GLU A 889 -5.18 2.88 -15.93
C GLU A 889 -6.38 2.37 -16.72
N ARG A 890 -6.53 2.83 -17.97
CA ARG A 890 -7.48 2.26 -18.94
C ARG A 890 -7.30 0.75 -19.12
N ARG A 891 -6.06 0.24 -19.09
CA ARG A 891 -5.72 -1.20 -19.16
C ARG A 891 -5.89 -2.00 -17.84
N ARG A 892 -5.82 -1.35 -16.68
CA ARG A 892 -5.93 -2.00 -15.34
C ARG A 892 -7.37 -2.12 -14.89
N THR A 893 -8.21 -1.12 -15.15
CA THR A 893 -9.66 -1.23 -14.98
C THR A 893 -10.24 -2.31 -15.89
N SER A 894 -9.55 -2.62 -16.98
CA SER A 894 -9.79 -3.81 -17.77
C SER A 894 -9.19 -5.11 -17.19
N GLY A 895 -8.01 -5.13 -16.58
CA GLY A 895 -7.38 -6.36 -16.07
C GLY A 895 -8.09 -7.09 -14.90
N LEU A 896 -8.88 -6.40 -14.07
CA LEU A 896 -9.52 -6.97 -12.86
C LEU A 896 -10.81 -7.78 -13.10
N ASP A 897 -11.23 -7.88 -14.37
CA ASP A 897 -12.45 -8.58 -14.79
C ASP A 897 -12.11 -9.77 -15.72
N ARG A 898 -11.07 -10.56 -15.38
CA ARG A 898 -10.72 -11.85 -16.00
C ARG A 898 -10.73 -12.98 -14.98
#